data_AF-A0A1F9DWS1-F1
#
_entry.id   AF-A0A1F9DWS1-F1
#
_cell.length_a   1.000
_cell.length_b   1.000
_cell.length_c   1.000
_cell.angle_alpha   90.00
_cell.angle_beta   90.00
_cell.angle_gamma   90.00
#
_symmetry.space_group_name_H-M   'P 1'
#
loop_
_entity.id
_entity.type
_entity.pdbx_description
1 polymer ?
#
loop_
_entity_poly.entity_id
_entity_poly.type
_entity_poly.pdbx_seq_one_letter_code
_entity_poly.pdbx_strand_id
1 'polypeptide(L)'
;MNSAIKKTVFHSWHKSHGAHMVNFGGWEMPLNYGHGIVEEHLATRKFGGLFDISHMGRFSITGEGALPFLQYVLTNNAAALETGQAQYTILANEGGGAIDDAYLYRMEEDEFFLVVNASNTAKDWNWIQEHLGKFSQVTLEDRTEIISMVAFQGPKTKAILEDILKKSRSFLPDPGRNHLRTARMEGVDVSISRTGYTGEPLGFELFIPAENALRVWEKICLASQEEGILPIGLGARDTLRLEAGLPLYGHELGLDQDGKEIPVLSIPPAKVAVSFSGVKGDFIGKNSLWKQFQELKNREEVHTSSLFQPLAVPRRVWPLAILSAGVVRPPSPVYLDEAVVGYVTSGTMVPYWKFTGEGLSSVIAKESGRKAIALAYLDAAIEEDQTVKILSRGKFLAARVVKRQLSSEAPPFARPIDVEEIVVAKPGPKKPLATSVSDIVQKAIKNTRWRQKQTVNLIPSEQTASPLVKLLSISDPCGRYAEHRHYDYLEDAEIFYYQGTAFIEEMEARLREEMARFLGCTAVEIRIISGQMANAAFFSAYLDYLNRFDRKSEPRRLRKVMNHQLGRGGHLSSQPMGALRDFIGVDPQMDKRGVIPFPVLDENPYQVDLGQTEKLLRQHKPELIILGKSMILYREPLTELRRMVDALPEKTLIMYDMAHVLGLIGPSFQQPFLEGADIVTGSTHKTFFGTQRGIIGSNFDETSDYHEIWEAVERRSFPGSVSNHHLGTLLGLLLAAYEMNAFADEYPKQTIANAKAFAQCLKSCGLQVEGDPQIGYTETHQVLLRVGYGRGPEIARRLEDNNIIVNYQALPDDEGFTASSGLRTGVQEMTRFGMKEEDFGELAGIMADIILRSRSAKEEVIRFRSRFTRMEYCLPEEKARPLIEELLKVVMG
;
A
#
# COMPACT_ATOMS: atom_id res chain seq x y z
N MET A 1 4.44 -9.79 -50.97
CA MET A 1 4.52 -11.26 -50.81
C MET A 1 3.62 -11.62 -49.63
N ASN A 2 2.61 -12.49 -49.82
CA ASN A 2 1.80 -12.98 -48.70
C ASN A 2 2.70 -13.86 -47.83
N SER A 3 3.20 -13.35 -46.69
CA SER A 3 3.84 -14.19 -45.70
C SER A 3 2.83 -15.20 -45.17
N ALA A 4 3.27 -16.43 -44.91
CA ALA A 4 2.42 -17.44 -44.31
C ALA A 4 1.98 -16.96 -42.91
N ILE A 5 0.68 -17.08 -42.60
CA ILE A 5 0.13 -16.75 -41.28
C ILE A 5 0.80 -17.64 -40.24
N LYS A 6 1.39 -17.03 -39.20
CA LYS A 6 2.09 -17.73 -38.12
C LYS A 6 1.11 -18.39 -37.15
N LYS A 7 1.57 -19.37 -36.37
CA LYS A 7 0.78 -20.14 -35.40
C LYS A 7 1.52 -20.24 -34.07
N THR A 8 0.82 -20.07 -32.96
CA THR A 8 1.38 -20.28 -31.62
C THR A 8 1.47 -21.79 -31.31
N VAL A 9 2.26 -22.15 -30.30
CA VAL A 9 2.34 -23.53 -29.78
C VAL A 9 0.99 -24.08 -29.29
N PHE A 10 0.06 -23.19 -28.92
CA PHE A 10 -1.28 -23.52 -28.45
C PHE A 10 -2.31 -23.67 -29.58
N HIS A 11 -1.94 -23.39 -30.83
CA HIS A 11 -2.86 -23.35 -31.96
C HIS A 11 -3.73 -24.61 -32.12
N SER A 12 -3.12 -25.79 -32.05
CA SER A 12 -3.85 -27.06 -32.18
C SER A 12 -4.81 -27.27 -31.02
N TRP A 13 -4.42 -26.86 -29.81
CA TRP A 13 -5.26 -26.90 -28.61
C TRP A 13 -6.47 -25.96 -28.76
N HIS A 14 -6.25 -24.72 -29.24
CA HIS A 14 -7.35 -23.78 -29.48
C HIS A 14 -8.39 -24.36 -30.44
N LYS A 15 -7.95 -24.96 -31.55
CA LYS A 15 -8.84 -25.59 -32.53
C LYS A 15 -9.61 -26.78 -31.94
N SER A 16 -8.96 -27.64 -31.16
CA SER A 16 -9.63 -28.79 -30.54
C SER A 16 -10.64 -28.38 -29.46
N HIS A 17 -10.50 -27.19 -28.88
CA HIS A 17 -11.39 -26.64 -27.86
C HIS A 17 -12.42 -25.63 -28.43
N GLY A 18 -12.67 -25.68 -29.75
CA GLY A 18 -13.77 -24.95 -30.39
C GLY A 18 -13.52 -23.44 -30.51
N ALA A 19 -12.26 -23.00 -30.52
CA ALA A 19 -11.94 -21.60 -30.77
C ALA A 19 -12.30 -21.19 -32.20
N HIS A 20 -12.92 -20.01 -32.33
CA HIS A 20 -13.06 -19.33 -33.60
C HIS A 20 -11.77 -18.57 -33.92
N MET A 21 -10.96 -19.10 -34.83
CA MET A 21 -9.65 -18.57 -35.17
C MET A 21 -9.74 -17.45 -36.22
N VAL A 22 -8.97 -16.37 -36.03
CA VAL A 22 -8.89 -15.21 -36.94
C VAL A 22 -7.42 -14.81 -37.19
N ASN A 23 -7.17 -14.09 -38.27
CA ASN A 23 -5.87 -13.46 -38.50
C ASN A 23 -5.77 -12.18 -37.65
N PHE A 24 -4.81 -12.15 -36.73
CA PHE A 24 -4.53 -11.01 -35.86
C PHE A 24 -3.02 -10.77 -35.84
N GLY A 25 -2.57 -9.61 -36.36
CA GLY A 25 -1.15 -9.26 -36.39
C GLY A 25 -0.27 -10.25 -37.15
N GLY A 26 -0.80 -10.97 -38.15
CA GLY A 26 -0.08 -11.99 -38.91
C GLY A 26 -0.06 -13.38 -38.24
N TRP A 27 -0.79 -13.56 -37.14
CA TRP A 27 -0.95 -14.83 -36.42
C TRP A 27 -2.39 -15.35 -36.48
N GLU A 28 -2.56 -16.67 -36.54
CA GLU A 28 -3.86 -17.32 -36.40
C GLU A 28 -4.20 -17.50 -34.91
N MET A 29 -5.07 -16.63 -34.37
CA MET A 29 -5.38 -16.50 -32.93
C MET A 29 -6.87 -16.70 -32.63
N PRO A 30 -7.25 -17.16 -31.42
CA PRO A 30 -8.66 -17.29 -31.03
C PRO A 30 -9.32 -15.91 -30.84
N LEU A 31 -10.37 -15.61 -31.61
CA LEU A 31 -11.23 -14.45 -31.37
C LEU A 31 -12.09 -14.64 -30.12
N ASN A 32 -12.66 -15.84 -29.99
CA ASN A 32 -13.49 -16.29 -28.89
C ASN A 32 -13.64 -17.83 -28.95
N TYR A 33 -14.13 -18.43 -27.87
CA TYR A 33 -14.50 -19.83 -27.74
C TYR A 33 -16.03 -19.98 -27.77
N GLY A 34 -16.53 -21.21 -27.57
CA GLY A 34 -17.96 -21.53 -27.65
C GLY A 34 -18.87 -20.75 -26.69
N HIS A 35 -18.32 -20.22 -25.59
CA HIS A 35 -19.07 -19.40 -24.61
C HIS A 35 -19.31 -17.96 -25.10
N GLY A 36 -18.49 -17.47 -26.03
CA GLY A 36 -18.57 -16.12 -26.58
C GLY A 36 -17.96 -15.03 -25.68
N ILE A 37 -17.73 -13.87 -26.29
CA ILE A 37 -17.00 -12.73 -25.70
C ILE A 37 -17.58 -12.26 -24.36
N VAL A 38 -18.90 -12.27 -24.23
CA VAL A 38 -19.57 -11.77 -23.01
C VAL A 38 -19.25 -12.64 -21.80
N GLU A 39 -19.34 -13.96 -21.96
CA GLU A 39 -19.10 -14.90 -20.87
C GLU A 39 -17.61 -14.96 -20.53
N GLU A 40 -16.74 -14.93 -21.52
CA GLU A 40 -15.29 -14.82 -21.33
C GLU A 40 -14.89 -13.57 -20.51
N HIS A 41 -15.49 -12.41 -20.81
CA HIS A 41 -15.26 -11.19 -20.04
C HIS A 41 -15.74 -11.37 -18.58
N LEU A 42 -16.97 -11.84 -18.39
CA LEU A 42 -17.56 -12.02 -17.05
C LEU A 42 -16.80 -13.07 -16.22
N ALA A 43 -16.32 -14.15 -16.85
CA ALA A 43 -15.48 -15.16 -16.22
C ALA A 43 -14.17 -14.55 -15.72
N THR A 44 -13.51 -13.72 -16.53
CA THR A 44 -12.29 -13.00 -16.14
C THR A 44 -12.50 -12.16 -14.88
N ARG A 45 -13.60 -11.39 -14.82
CA ARG A 45 -13.92 -10.46 -13.71
C ARG A 45 -14.28 -11.15 -12.39
N LYS A 46 -14.79 -12.38 -12.43
CA LYS A 46 -15.32 -13.10 -11.25
C LYS A 46 -14.45 -14.27 -10.81
N PHE A 47 -13.82 -14.96 -11.75
CA PHE A 47 -13.08 -16.19 -11.52
C PHE A 47 -11.64 -16.04 -12.02
N GLY A 48 -11.47 -15.94 -13.33
CA GLY A 48 -10.19 -15.82 -13.98
C GLY A 48 -10.28 -16.16 -15.47
N GLY A 49 -9.33 -15.67 -16.24
CA GLY A 49 -9.21 -15.88 -17.67
C GLY A 49 -7.78 -16.26 -18.05
N LEU A 50 -7.63 -17.28 -18.89
CA LEU A 50 -6.35 -17.74 -19.42
C LEU A 50 -6.19 -17.33 -20.90
N PHE A 51 -5.17 -16.53 -21.19
CA PHE A 51 -4.97 -15.88 -22.48
C PHE A 51 -3.68 -16.37 -23.14
N ASP A 52 -3.77 -16.80 -24.40
CA ASP A 52 -2.58 -16.99 -25.23
C ASP A 52 -2.11 -15.63 -25.77
N ILE A 53 -0.98 -15.16 -25.24
CA ILE A 53 -0.32 -13.92 -25.67
C ILE A 53 1.01 -14.20 -26.39
N SER A 54 1.23 -15.45 -26.81
CA SER A 54 2.46 -15.90 -27.50
C SER A 54 2.61 -15.38 -28.94
N HIS A 55 1.75 -14.45 -29.36
CA HIS A 55 1.85 -13.75 -30.64
C HIS A 55 2.63 -12.43 -30.52
N MET A 56 2.82 -11.91 -29.31
CA MET A 56 3.56 -10.67 -29.05
C MET A 56 5.07 -10.83 -29.30
N GLY A 57 5.77 -9.76 -29.69
CA GLY A 57 7.22 -9.81 -29.89
C GLY A 57 7.96 -9.88 -28.56
N ARG A 58 9.04 -10.66 -28.48
CA ARG A 58 9.82 -10.88 -27.24
C ARG A 58 11.30 -10.78 -27.55
N PHE A 59 11.92 -9.69 -27.14
CA PHE A 59 13.33 -9.41 -27.41
C PHE A 59 14.14 -9.53 -26.13
N SER A 60 15.20 -10.34 -26.17
CA SER A 60 16.21 -10.42 -25.11
C SER A 60 17.29 -9.39 -25.39
N ILE A 61 17.63 -8.58 -24.40
CA ILE A 61 18.68 -7.57 -24.47
C ILE A 61 19.65 -7.83 -23.32
N THR A 62 20.89 -8.19 -23.65
CA THR A 62 21.91 -8.58 -22.66
C THR A 62 23.26 -7.90 -22.90
N GLY A 63 24.11 -7.91 -21.86
CA GLY A 63 25.47 -7.40 -21.89
C GLY A 63 25.63 -6.04 -21.21
N GLU A 64 26.88 -5.65 -20.92
CA GLU A 64 27.22 -4.43 -20.15
C GLU A 64 26.64 -3.14 -20.77
N GLY A 65 26.47 -3.12 -22.10
CA GLY A 65 25.89 -1.97 -22.81
C GLY A 65 24.36 -1.93 -22.78
N ALA A 66 23.68 -2.96 -22.26
CA ALA A 66 22.22 -3.11 -22.36
C ALA A 66 21.48 -1.97 -21.64
N LEU A 67 21.89 -1.63 -20.41
CA LEU A 67 21.23 -0.57 -19.65
C LEU A 67 21.37 0.81 -20.32
N PRO A 68 22.57 1.29 -20.70
CA PRO A 68 22.71 2.54 -21.46
C PRO A 68 21.91 2.54 -22.77
N PHE A 69 21.88 1.42 -23.49
CA PHE A 69 21.09 1.27 -24.72
C PHE A 69 19.59 1.41 -24.44
N LEU A 70 19.06 0.69 -23.45
CA LEU A 70 17.65 0.76 -23.05
C LEU A 70 17.27 2.16 -22.57
N GLN A 71 18.13 2.84 -21.82
CA GLN A 71 17.92 4.25 -21.42
C GLN A 71 17.78 5.18 -22.63
N TYR A 72 18.44 4.87 -23.75
CA TYR A 72 18.40 5.67 -24.96
C TYR A 72 17.18 5.39 -25.85
N VAL A 73 16.82 4.11 -26.06
CA VAL A 73 15.74 3.74 -27.00
C VAL A 73 14.35 3.79 -26.38
N LEU A 74 14.24 3.67 -25.05
CA LEU A 74 12.99 3.63 -24.32
C LEU A 74 12.73 4.95 -23.60
N THR A 75 11.46 5.32 -23.44
CA THR A 75 11.09 6.57 -22.75
C THR A 75 11.14 6.51 -21.23
N ASN A 76 11.07 5.31 -20.63
CA ASN A 76 11.11 5.13 -19.17
C ASN A 76 12.55 4.91 -18.65
N ASN A 77 12.77 5.15 -17.36
CA ASN A 77 14.08 4.99 -16.72
C ASN A 77 14.37 3.49 -16.44
N ALA A 78 15.11 2.84 -17.33
CA ALA A 78 15.52 1.44 -17.17
C ALA A 78 16.43 1.21 -15.95
N ALA A 79 17.14 2.24 -15.48
CA ALA A 79 18.01 2.13 -14.29
C ALA A 79 17.22 2.11 -12.97
N ALA A 80 15.94 2.53 -12.99
CA ALA A 80 15.06 2.45 -11.84
C ALA A 80 14.51 1.03 -11.59
N LEU A 81 14.62 0.15 -12.60
CA LEU A 81 14.16 -1.23 -12.52
C LEU A 81 15.17 -2.09 -11.76
N GLU A 82 14.77 -2.62 -10.61
CA GLU A 82 15.56 -3.61 -9.88
C GLU A 82 15.36 -5.00 -10.51
N THR A 83 16.27 -5.94 -10.27
CA THR A 83 16.10 -7.34 -10.70
C THR A 83 14.79 -7.89 -10.13
N GLY A 84 14.01 -8.59 -10.95
CA GLY A 84 12.68 -9.06 -10.54
C GLY A 84 11.59 -7.98 -10.65
N GLN A 85 11.81 -6.92 -11.41
CA GLN A 85 10.79 -5.89 -11.68
C GLN A 85 10.55 -5.70 -13.19
N ALA A 86 9.41 -5.11 -13.49
CA ALA A 86 8.99 -4.73 -14.82
C ALA A 86 8.48 -3.29 -14.87
N GLN A 87 8.45 -2.69 -16.05
CA GLN A 87 7.83 -1.39 -16.27
C GLN A 87 7.22 -1.27 -17.65
N TYR A 88 6.14 -0.50 -17.71
CA TYR A 88 5.57 -0.01 -18.95
C TYR A 88 6.45 1.10 -19.51
N THR A 89 6.66 1.11 -20.82
CA THR A 89 7.54 2.06 -21.52
C THR A 89 7.08 2.26 -22.96
N ILE A 90 7.63 3.25 -23.64
CA ILE A 90 7.28 3.57 -25.03
C ILE A 90 8.55 3.57 -25.87
N LEU A 91 8.45 3.03 -27.08
CA LEU A 91 9.39 3.27 -28.17
C LEU A 91 8.92 4.55 -28.86
N ALA A 92 9.61 5.66 -28.62
CA ALA A 92 9.23 6.96 -29.17
C ALA A 92 9.99 7.27 -30.47
N ASN A 93 9.40 8.11 -31.31
CA ASN A 93 10.10 8.77 -32.41
C ASN A 93 10.63 10.16 -31.96
N GLU A 94 11.39 10.83 -32.82
CA GLU A 94 11.92 12.17 -32.52
C GLU A 94 10.83 13.26 -32.36
N GLY A 95 9.65 13.05 -32.94
CA GLY A 95 8.47 13.92 -32.81
C GLY A 95 7.74 13.79 -31.47
N GLY A 96 8.09 12.81 -30.63
CA GLY A 96 7.38 12.51 -29.39
C GLY A 96 6.06 11.76 -29.60
N GLY A 97 5.87 11.14 -30.75
CA GLY A 97 4.86 10.13 -31.02
C GLY A 97 5.36 8.72 -30.69
N ALA A 98 4.43 7.75 -30.56
CA ALA A 98 4.77 6.36 -30.27
C ALA A 98 4.99 5.55 -31.56
N ILE A 99 6.16 4.91 -31.67
CA ILE A 99 6.40 3.80 -32.59
C ILE A 99 5.65 2.55 -32.11
N ASP A 100 5.76 2.24 -30.82
CA ASP A 100 4.96 1.25 -30.11
C ASP A 100 5.00 1.49 -28.60
N ASP A 101 4.06 0.93 -27.85
CA ASP A 101 4.18 0.75 -26.42
C ASP A 101 4.72 -0.65 -26.07
N ALA A 102 5.43 -0.77 -24.96
CA ALA A 102 6.12 -2.00 -24.59
C ALA A 102 6.19 -2.20 -23.08
N TYR A 103 6.53 -3.42 -22.68
CA TYR A 103 6.86 -3.75 -21.30
C TYR A 103 8.30 -4.27 -21.22
N LEU A 104 9.11 -3.64 -20.36
CA LEU A 104 10.47 -4.05 -20.07
C LEU A 104 10.51 -4.83 -18.76
N TYR A 105 11.14 -5.99 -18.75
CA TYR A 105 11.37 -6.84 -17.59
C TYR A 105 12.87 -6.92 -17.33
N ARG A 106 13.31 -6.73 -16.09
CA ARG A 106 14.71 -6.97 -15.68
C ARG A 106 14.77 -8.33 -15.00
N MET A 107 15.23 -9.32 -15.76
CA MET A 107 15.26 -10.74 -15.34
C MET A 107 16.41 -10.99 -14.38
N GLU A 108 17.60 -10.49 -14.75
CA GLU A 108 18.84 -10.52 -13.97
C GLU A 108 19.53 -9.14 -14.06
N GLU A 109 20.69 -8.97 -13.43
CA GLU A 109 21.40 -7.68 -13.39
C GLU A 109 21.60 -7.06 -14.79
N ASP A 110 22.08 -7.85 -15.76
CA ASP A 110 22.34 -7.41 -17.14
C ASP A 110 21.50 -8.17 -18.18
N GLU A 111 20.37 -8.75 -17.77
CA GLU A 111 19.43 -9.44 -18.66
C GLU A 111 18.05 -8.79 -18.62
N PHE A 112 17.66 -8.22 -19.77
CA PHE A 112 16.37 -7.58 -19.95
C PHE A 112 15.55 -8.29 -21.01
N PHE A 113 14.25 -8.28 -20.81
CA PHE A 113 13.28 -8.81 -21.75
C PHE A 113 12.28 -7.72 -22.13
N LEU A 114 12.19 -7.39 -23.42
CA LEU A 114 11.26 -6.39 -23.93
C LEU A 114 10.13 -7.09 -24.69
N VAL A 115 8.90 -6.87 -24.23
CA VAL A 115 7.69 -7.39 -24.87
C VAL A 115 7.00 -6.27 -25.63
N VAL A 116 6.82 -6.47 -26.95
CA VAL A 116 6.23 -5.50 -27.89
C VAL A 116 4.96 -6.04 -28.55
N ASN A 117 4.13 -5.17 -29.11
CA ASN A 117 2.87 -5.59 -29.71
C ASN A 117 3.07 -6.47 -30.95
N ALA A 118 2.18 -7.44 -31.13
CA ALA A 118 2.30 -8.44 -32.21
C ALA A 118 2.28 -7.83 -33.62
N SER A 119 1.44 -6.83 -33.86
CA SER A 119 1.36 -6.15 -35.17
C SER A 119 2.59 -5.31 -35.48
N ASN A 120 3.39 -4.96 -34.48
CA ASN A 120 4.52 -4.05 -34.59
C ASN A 120 5.87 -4.75 -34.50
N THR A 121 5.92 -6.05 -34.17
CA THR A 121 7.16 -6.79 -33.88
C THR A 121 8.29 -6.55 -34.89
N ALA A 122 8.03 -6.67 -36.20
CA ALA A 122 9.06 -6.44 -37.22
C ALA A 122 9.48 -4.96 -37.32
N LYS A 123 8.54 -4.04 -37.14
CA LYS A 123 8.78 -2.59 -37.12
C LYS A 123 9.65 -2.22 -35.92
N ASP A 124 9.33 -2.75 -34.74
CA ASP A 124 10.05 -2.45 -33.51
C ASP A 124 11.45 -3.08 -33.51
N TRP A 125 11.57 -4.30 -34.03
CA TRP A 125 12.86 -4.96 -34.22
C TRP A 125 13.80 -4.11 -35.08
N ASN A 126 13.32 -3.67 -36.25
CA ASN A 126 14.11 -2.83 -37.16
C ASN A 126 14.46 -1.49 -36.50
N TRP A 127 13.50 -0.85 -35.83
CA TRP A 127 13.72 0.40 -35.11
C TRP A 127 14.81 0.28 -34.04
N ILE A 128 14.79 -0.79 -33.25
CA ILE A 128 15.78 -1.06 -32.20
C ILE A 128 17.15 -1.36 -32.85
N GLN A 129 17.20 -2.15 -33.92
CA GLN A 129 18.45 -2.47 -34.62
C GLN A 129 19.14 -1.24 -35.23
N GLU A 130 18.37 -0.31 -35.80
CA GLU A 130 18.90 0.94 -36.37
C GLU A 130 19.69 1.76 -35.35
N HIS A 131 19.31 1.68 -34.07
CA HIS A 131 19.94 2.42 -32.98
C HIS A 131 21.02 1.60 -32.25
N LEU A 132 21.05 0.29 -32.42
CA LEU A 132 21.96 -0.64 -31.72
C LEU A 132 23.43 -0.31 -32.00
N GLY A 133 23.77 0.08 -33.24
CA GLY A 133 25.15 0.37 -33.65
C GLY A 133 25.83 1.53 -32.91
N LYS A 134 25.08 2.33 -32.15
CA LYS A 134 25.60 3.40 -31.26
C LYS A 134 26.17 2.85 -29.95
N PHE A 135 25.90 1.58 -29.63
CA PHE A 135 26.26 0.96 -28.37
C PHE A 135 27.10 -0.30 -28.63
N SER A 136 28.14 -0.48 -27.82
CA SER A 136 28.99 -1.68 -27.85
C SER A 136 28.57 -2.63 -26.73
N GLN A 137 28.89 -3.91 -26.87
CA GLN A 137 28.62 -4.93 -25.84
C GLN A 137 27.13 -5.10 -25.51
N VAL A 138 26.28 -5.02 -26.55
CA VAL A 138 24.85 -5.31 -26.46
C VAL A 138 24.52 -6.47 -27.39
N THR A 139 23.87 -7.50 -26.85
CA THR A 139 23.31 -8.60 -27.63
C THR A 139 21.80 -8.44 -27.67
N LEU A 140 21.24 -8.40 -28.88
CA LEU A 140 19.80 -8.32 -29.12
C LEU A 140 19.35 -9.61 -29.83
N GLU A 141 18.47 -10.37 -29.20
CA GLU A 141 17.94 -11.62 -29.73
C GLU A 141 16.41 -11.61 -29.77
N ASP A 142 15.82 -12.05 -30.88
CA ASP A 142 14.39 -12.32 -30.94
C ASP A 142 14.11 -13.72 -30.37
N ARG A 143 13.45 -13.77 -29.21
CA ARG A 143 13.07 -15.00 -28.51
C ARG A 143 11.58 -15.34 -28.68
N THR A 144 10.88 -14.69 -29.61
CA THR A 144 9.44 -14.85 -29.88
C THR A 144 9.03 -16.30 -30.11
N GLU A 145 9.83 -17.09 -30.83
CA GLU A 145 9.48 -18.48 -31.16
C GLU A 145 9.90 -19.51 -30.09
N ILE A 146 10.86 -19.17 -29.21
CA ILE A 146 11.42 -20.10 -28.22
C ILE A 146 10.87 -19.90 -26.80
N ILE A 147 10.35 -18.71 -26.47
CA ILE A 147 9.66 -18.43 -25.21
C ILE A 147 8.20 -18.11 -25.51
N SER A 148 7.27 -18.94 -25.06
CA SER A 148 5.83 -18.67 -25.10
C SER A 148 5.39 -17.80 -23.92
N MET A 149 4.30 -17.05 -24.12
CA MET A 149 3.72 -16.21 -23.08
C MET A 149 2.23 -16.48 -22.88
N VAL A 150 1.84 -16.57 -21.61
CA VAL A 150 0.45 -16.78 -21.20
C VAL A 150 0.08 -15.74 -20.15
N ALA A 151 -1.06 -15.08 -20.32
CA ALA A 151 -1.63 -14.19 -19.31
C ALA A 151 -2.70 -14.97 -18.52
N PHE A 152 -2.64 -14.93 -17.20
CA PHE A 152 -3.62 -15.52 -16.31
C PHE A 152 -4.17 -14.44 -15.37
N GLN A 153 -5.38 -13.96 -15.63
CA GLN A 153 -5.90 -12.71 -15.09
C GLN A 153 -7.23 -12.94 -14.35
N GLY A 154 -7.36 -12.45 -13.13
CA GLY A 154 -8.61 -12.46 -12.36
C GLY A 154 -8.50 -12.99 -10.91
N PRO A 155 -9.61 -12.97 -10.16
CA PRO A 155 -9.61 -13.11 -8.70
C PRO A 155 -9.07 -14.43 -8.14
N LYS A 156 -9.21 -15.56 -8.86
CA LYS A 156 -8.80 -16.90 -8.40
C LYS A 156 -7.42 -17.32 -8.89
N THR A 157 -6.78 -16.53 -9.74
CA THR A 157 -5.53 -16.88 -10.42
C THR A 157 -4.38 -17.14 -9.45
N LYS A 158 -4.25 -16.30 -8.41
CA LYS A 158 -3.25 -16.45 -7.33
C LYS A 158 -3.34 -17.82 -6.68
N ALA A 159 -4.52 -18.19 -6.17
CA ALA A 159 -4.72 -19.44 -5.43
C ALA A 159 -4.38 -20.68 -6.26
N ILE A 160 -4.69 -20.65 -7.56
CA ILE A 160 -4.41 -21.76 -8.49
C ILE A 160 -2.91 -21.87 -8.75
N LEU A 161 -2.22 -20.76 -9.02
CA LEU A 161 -0.78 -20.80 -9.22
C LEU A 161 -0.05 -21.23 -7.94
N GLU A 162 -0.46 -20.73 -6.77
CA GLU A 162 0.08 -21.17 -5.49
C GLU A 162 -0.08 -22.68 -5.32
N ASP A 163 -1.25 -23.23 -5.63
CA ASP A 163 -1.48 -24.67 -5.55
C ASP A 163 -0.55 -25.49 -6.45
N ILE A 164 -0.33 -25.02 -7.68
CA ILE A 164 0.59 -25.66 -8.62
C ILE A 164 2.04 -25.59 -8.10
N LEU A 165 2.45 -24.46 -7.54
CA LEU A 165 3.82 -24.21 -7.07
C LEU A 165 4.15 -24.89 -5.72
N LYS A 166 3.15 -25.28 -4.92
CA LYS A 166 3.36 -25.98 -3.63
C LYS A 166 4.30 -27.18 -3.74
N LYS A 167 4.17 -27.98 -4.81
CA LYS A 167 4.97 -29.21 -5.00
C LYS A 167 6.47 -28.94 -5.17
N SER A 168 6.83 -27.83 -5.80
CA SER A 168 8.21 -27.44 -6.06
C SER A 168 8.79 -26.53 -4.97
N ARG A 169 7.99 -26.17 -3.95
CA ARG A 169 8.35 -25.18 -2.92
C ARG A 169 8.82 -23.85 -3.53
N SER A 170 8.30 -23.51 -4.71
CA SER A 170 8.50 -22.21 -5.33
C SER A 170 7.40 -21.24 -4.90
N PHE A 171 7.68 -19.94 -4.98
CA PHE A 171 6.76 -18.89 -4.55
C PHE A 171 6.36 -17.99 -5.72
N LEU A 172 5.19 -17.37 -5.61
CA LEU A 172 4.79 -16.29 -6.51
C LEU A 172 5.65 -15.03 -6.28
N PRO A 173 5.66 -14.10 -7.25
CA PRO A 173 6.21 -12.76 -7.01
C PRO A 173 5.46 -12.05 -5.89
N ASP A 174 6.21 -11.19 -5.17
CA ASP A 174 5.69 -10.28 -4.16
C ASP A 174 4.42 -9.54 -4.62
N PRO A 175 3.45 -9.24 -3.74
CA PRO A 175 2.10 -8.77 -4.10
C PRO A 175 2.00 -7.37 -4.75
N GLY A 176 3.10 -6.79 -5.20
CA GLY A 176 3.14 -5.55 -5.97
C GLY A 176 2.95 -5.76 -7.47
N ARG A 177 2.30 -4.79 -8.13
CA ARG A 177 2.25 -4.75 -9.59
C ARG A 177 3.67 -4.68 -10.15
N ASN A 178 3.88 -5.34 -11.28
CA ASN A 178 5.16 -5.41 -12.00
C ASN A 178 6.30 -6.14 -11.26
N HIS A 179 6.03 -6.87 -10.17
CA HIS A 179 7.02 -7.78 -9.61
C HIS A 179 7.10 -9.07 -10.42
N LEU A 180 8.30 -9.62 -10.54
CA LEU A 180 8.67 -10.79 -11.32
C LEU A 180 9.47 -11.74 -10.43
N ARG A 181 9.25 -13.05 -10.60
CA ARG A 181 10.05 -14.11 -9.98
C ARG A 181 10.11 -15.31 -10.91
N THR A 182 11.26 -15.96 -11.01
CA THR A 182 11.36 -17.29 -11.64
C THR A 182 10.98 -18.36 -10.64
N ALA A 183 10.03 -19.21 -11.01
CA ALA A 183 9.49 -20.27 -10.18
C ALA A 183 9.46 -21.59 -10.96
N ARG A 184 9.64 -22.71 -10.25
CA ARG A 184 9.64 -24.02 -10.89
C ARG A 184 8.23 -24.60 -10.92
N MET A 185 7.70 -24.85 -12.12
CA MET A 185 6.36 -25.40 -12.34
C MET A 185 6.43 -26.65 -13.22
N GLU A 186 5.92 -27.79 -12.73
CA GLU A 186 5.98 -29.09 -13.43
C GLU A 186 7.42 -29.43 -13.92
N GLY A 187 8.42 -29.09 -13.10
CA GLY A 187 9.83 -29.31 -13.39
C GLY A 187 10.49 -28.28 -14.33
N VAL A 188 9.74 -27.30 -14.83
CA VAL A 188 10.19 -26.23 -15.77
C VAL A 188 10.40 -24.93 -15.02
N ASP A 189 11.44 -24.18 -15.36
CA ASP A 189 11.61 -22.82 -14.87
C ASP A 189 10.71 -21.87 -15.68
N VAL A 190 9.81 -21.20 -14.96
CA VAL A 190 8.82 -20.28 -15.52
C VAL A 190 8.99 -18.95 -14.81
N SER A 191 9.25 -17.90 -15.57
CA SER A 191 9.23 -16.55 -15.01
C SER A 191 7.79 -16.06 -14.94
N ILE A 192 7.36 -15.64 -13.77
CA ILE A 192 6.00 -15.21 -13.47
C ILE A 192 6.07 -13.73 -13.11
N SER A 193 5.31 -12.88 -13.78
CA SER A 193 5.22 -11.44 -13.48
C SER A 193 3.81 -11.02 -13.09
N ARG A 194 3.66 -10.07 -12.17
CA ARG A 194 2.39 -9.43 -11.81
C ARG A 194 2.05 -8.29 -12.77
N THR A 195 1.99 -8.62 -14.05
CA THR A 195 1.63 -7.73 -15.15
C THR A 195 0.31 -8.18 -15.78
N GLY A 196 -0.27 -7.33 -16.62
CA GLY A 196 -1.54 -7.65 -17.26
C GLY A 196 -2.20 -6.48 -17.98
N TYR A 197 -3.09 -6.82 -18.91
CA TYR A 197 -3.76 -5.89 -19.81
C TYR A 197 -5.29 -5.97 -19.71
N THR A 198 -5.80 -6.21 -18.50
CA THR A 198 -7.25 -6.44 -18.24
C THR A 198 -7.84 -5.48 -17.21
N GLY A 199 -7.01 -4.77 -16.44
CA GLY A 199 -7.43 -3.99 -15.27
C GLY A 199 -7.79 -4.83 -14.04
N GLU A 200 -7.58 -6.14 -14.06
CA GLU A 200 -7.71 -6.97 -12.87
C GLU A 200 -6.67 -6.58 -11.81
N PRO A 201 -7.06 -6.52 -10.51
CA PRO A 201 -6.09 -6.32 -9.44
C PRO A 201 -5.17 -7.53 -9.24
N LEU A 202 -5.63 -8.72 -9.62
CA LEU A 202 -4.86 -9.97 -9.60
C LEU A 202 -4.65 -10.47 -11.01
N GLY A 203 -3.41 -10.58 -11.43
CA GLY A 203 -3.06 -11.09 -12.73
C GLY A 203 -1.59 -11.40 -12.83
N PHE A 204 -1.29 -12.41 -13.64
CA PHE A 204 0.04 -12.89 -13.90
C PHE A 204 0.29 -13.01 -15.39
N GLU A 205 1.52 -12.79 -15.83
CA GLU A 205 2.03 -13.20 -17.14
C GLU A 205 3.18 -14.18 -16.93
N LEU A 206 3.16 -15.28 -17.68
CA LEU A 206 4.07 -16.39 -17.54
C LEU A 206 4.92 -16.49 -18.80
N PHE A 207 6.24 -16.51 -18.62
CA PHE A 207 7.24 -16.74 -19.67
C PHE A 207 7.70 -18.20 -19.57
N ILE A 208 7.40 -18.98 -20.60
CA ILE A 208 7.56 -20.44 -20.57
C ILE A 208 8.37 -20.87 -21.79
N PRO A 209 9.39 -21.74 -21.65
CA PRO A 209 10.02 -22.39 -22.80
C PRO A 209 8.96 -23.02 -23.73
N ALA A 210 9.01 -22.72 -25.02
CA ALA A 210 7.96 -23.06 -25.98
C ALA A 210 7.65 -24.57 -26.03
N GLU A 211 8.67 -25.40 -25.89
CA GLU A 211 8.56 -26.86 -25.81
C GLU A 211 7.76 -27.38 -24.59
N ASN A 212 7.62 -26.57 -23.54
CA ASN A 212 6.88 -26.93 -22.33
C ASN A 212 5.58 -26.15 -22.15
N ALA A 213 5.34 -25.14 -22.99
CA ALA A 213 4.23 -24.21 -22.86
C ALA A 213 2.87 -24.90 -22.81
N LEU A 214 2.62 -25.86 -23.70
CA LEU A 214 1.35 -26.61 -23.73
C LEU A 214 1.12 -27.40 -22.43
N ARG A 215 2.16 -28.05 -21.89
CA ARG A 215 2.07 -28.78 -20.62
C ARG A 215 1.68 -27.86 -19.46
N VAL A 216 2.28 -26.67 -19.40
CA VAL A 216 1.96 -25.66 -18.38
C VAL A 216 0.53 -25.16 -18.54
N TRP A 217 0.12 -24.84 -19.77
CA TRP A 217 -1.25 -24.40 -20.07
C TRP A 217 -2.30 -25.44 -19.65
N GLU A 218 -2.13 -26.68 -20.07
CA GLU A 218 -3.04 -27.78 -19.71
C GLU A 218 -3.07 -28.02 -18.20
N LYS A 219 -1.93 -27.85 -17.52
CA LYS A 219 -1.88 -27.95 -16.06
C LYS A 219 -2.71 -26.87 -15.38
N ILE A 220 -2.65 -25.62 -15.85
CA ILE A 220 -3.48 -24.52 -15.34
C ILE A 220 -4.96 -24.79 -15.64
N CYS A 221 -5.30 -25.24 -16.85
CA CYS A 221 -6.67 -25.62 -17.19
C CYS A 221 -7.21 -26.73 -16.27
N LEU A 222 -6.42 -27.77 -16.03
CA LEU A 222 -6.79 -28.87 -15.13
C LEU A 222 -6.97 -28.38 -13.69
N ALA A 223 -6.05 -27.57 -13.18
CA ALA A 223 -6.13 -27.02 -11.82
C ALA A 223 -7.28 -26.02 -11.63
N SER A 224 -7.87 -25.51 -12.71
CA SER A 224 -8.93 -24.50 -12.69
C SER A 224 -10.31 -25.01 -13.14
N GLN A 225 -10.43 -26.31 -13.43
CA GLN A 225 -11.62 -26.91 -14.05
C GLN A 225 -12.92 -26.68 -13.24
N GLU A 226 -12.83 -26.65 -11.90
CA GLU A 226 -13.99 -26.44 -11.01
C GLU A 226 -14.18 -24.97 -10.60
N GLU A 227 -13.31 -24.06 -11.05
CA GLU A 227 -13.22 -22.70 -10.52
C GLU A 227 -13.95 -21.65 -11.37
N GLY A 228 -14.50 -22.03 -12.52
CA GLY A 228 -15.20 -21.13 -13.46
C GLY A 228 -14.28 -20.32 -14.38
N ILE A 229 -13.01 -20.72 -14.46
CA ILE A 229 -12.01 -20.09 -15.32
C ILE A 229 -12.15 -20.57 -16.75
N LEU A 230 -12.01 -19.66 -17.70
CA LEU A 230 -12.14 -19.95 -19.13
C LEU A 230 -10.87 -19.57 -19.90
N PRO A 231 -10.56 -20.26 -21.02
CA PRO A 231 -9.67 -19.71 -22.01
C PRO A 231 -10.33 -18.50 -22.68
N ILE A 232 -9.58 -17.43 -22.90
CA ILE A 232 -10.11 -16.14 -23.33
C ILE A 232 -9.55 -15.74 -24.69
N GLY A 233 -10.44 -15.35 -25.60
CA GLY A 233 -10.10 -14.88 -26.94
C GLY A 233 -9.86 -13.37 -27.01
N LEU A 234 -9.39 -12.92 -28.19
CA LEU A 234 -9.07 -11.53 -28.47
C LEU A 234 -10.26 -10.57 -28.28
N GLY A 235 -11.49 -11.03 -28.55
CA GLY A 235 -12.69 -10.19 -28.42
C GLY A 235 -12.96 -9.77 -26.96
N ALA A 236 -12.84 -10.71 -26.01
CA ALA A 236 -12.97 -10.40 -24.60
C ALA A 236 -11.79 -9.58 -24.08
N ARG A 237 -10.56 -9.87 -24.53
CA ARG A 237 -9.37 -9.05 -24.23
C ARG A 237 -9.58 -7.57 -24.60
N ASP A 238 -10.14 -7.28 -25.78
CA ASP A 238 -10.42 -5.91 -26.22
C ASP A 238 -11.49 -5.22 -25.34
N THR A 239 -12.51 -5.95 -24.89
CA THR A 239 -13.50 -5.38 -23.95
C THR A 239 -12.92 -5.11 -22.56
N LEU A 240 -12.05 -5.99 -22.05
CA LEU A 240 -11.42 -5.87 -20.73
C LEU A 240 -10.45 -4.69 -20.68
N ARG A 241 -9.58 -4.55 -21.70
CA ARG A 241 -8.63 -3.43 -21.78
C ARG A 241 -9.35 -2.09 -21.92
N LEU A 242 -10.43 -2.06 -22.70
CA LEU A 242 -11.21 -0.85 -22.91
C LEU A 242 -11.91 -0.41 -21.63
N GLU A 243 -12.47 -1.35 -20.87
CA GLU A 243 -13.06 -1.08 -19.56
C GLU A 243 -12.02 -0.59 -18.54
N ALA A 244 -10.80 -1.12 -18.60
CA ALA A 244 -9.67 -0.64 -17.79
C ALA A 244 -9.13 0.72 -18.25
N GLY A 245 -9.56 1.25 -19.39
CA GLY A 245 -9.09 2.49 -19.98
C GLY A 245 -7.67 2.41 -20.55
N LEU A 246 -7.23 1.21 -20.97
CA LEU A 246 -5.90 0.98 -21.50
C LEU A 246 -5.85 1.27 -23.02
N PRO A 247 -4.84 2.03 -23.49
CA PRO A 247 -4.70 2.41 -24.89
C PRO A 247 -4.24 1.23 -25.74
N LEU A 248 -4.63 1.20 -27.01
CA LEU A 248 -4.17 0.23 -28.00
C LEU A 248 -3.47 0.93 -29.17
N TYR A 249 -2.33 0.39 -29.62
CA TYR A 249 -1.64 0.90 -30.80
C TYR A 249 -2.53 0.85 -32.05
N GLY A 250 -2.52 1.92 -32.83
CA GLY A 250 -3.40 2.13 -33.99
C GLY A 250 -4.77 2.71 -33.64
N HIS A 251 -5.06 2.93 -32.35
CA HIS A 251 -6.29 3.54 -31.87
C HIS A 251 -6.02 4.79 -31.03
N GLU A 252 -5.38 4.61 -29.88
CA GLU A 252 -5.03 5.69 -28.94
C GLU A 252 -3.54 6.08 -29.02
N LEU A 253 -2.76 5.32 -29.77
CA LEU A 253 -1.32 5.50 -29.99
C LEU A 253 -1.01 5.33 -31.49
N GLY A 254 0.04 6.00 -31.97
CA GLY A 254 0.43 5.98 -33.38
C GLY A 254 -0.15 7.16 -34.14
N LEU A 255 -0.79 6.90 -35.29
CA LEU A 255 -1.39 7.94 -36.12
C LEU A 255 -2.88 8.10 -35.82
N ASP A 256 -3.34 9.35 -35.85
CA ASP A 256 -4.73 9.74 -35.75
C ASP A 256 -5.48 9.50 -37.08
N GLN A 257 -6.80 9.68 -37.11
CA GLN A 257 -7.60 9.44 -38.31
C GLN A 257 -7.22 10.31 -39.53
N ASP A 258 -6.53 11.43 -39.31
CA ASP A 258 -6.04 12.34 -40.35
C ASP A 258 -4.58 12.03 -40.75
N GLY A 259 -4.00 10.94 -40.23
CA GLY A 259 -2.61 10.52 -40.49
C GLY A 259 -1.56 11.33 -39.71
N LYS A 260 -1.95 12.11 -38.70
CA LYS A 260 -1.04 12.88 -37.85
C LYS A 260 -0.64 12.07 -36.62
N GLU A 261 0.57 12.29 -36.12
CA GLU A 261 1.02 11.60 -34.91
C GLU A 261 0.22 12.03 -33.68
N ILE A 262 -0.22 11.03 -32.90
CA ILE A 262 -0.79 11.23 -31.57
C ILE A 262 0.37 11.44 -30.58
N PRO A 263 0.47 12.59 -29.89
CA PRO A 263 1.50 12.85 -28.89
C PRO A 263 1.42 11.83 -27.75
N VAL A 264 2.55 11.27 -27.33
CA VAL A 264 2.61 10.26 -26.26
C VAL A 264 1.95 10.72 -24.96
N LEU A 265 2.18 11.96 -24.51
CA LEU A 265 1.60 12.45 -23.25
C LEU A 265 0.10 12.81 -23.36
N SER A 266 -0.54 12.56 -24.52
CA SER A 266 -1.98 12.67 -24.66
C SER A 266 -2.75 11.53 -23.95
N ILE A 267 -2.10 10.38 -23.70
CA ILE A 267 -2.73 9.22 -23.05
C ILE A 267 -2.43 9.17 -21.54
N PRO A 268 -3.37 8.75 -20.69
CA PRO A 268 -3.16 8.70 -19.24
C PRO A 268 -1.96 7.84 -18.77
N PRO A 269 -1.72 6.62 -19.31
CA PRO A 269 -0.60 5.78 -18.87
C PRO A 269 0.80 6.35 -19.15
N ALA A 270 0.94 7.33 -20.04
CA ALA A 270 2.26 7.88 -20.36
C ALA A 270 2.91 8.60 -19.16
N LYS A 271 2.13 9.04 -18.16
CA LYS A 271 2.63 9.61 -16.90
C LYS A 271 3.57 8.65 -16.13
N VAL A 272 3.42 7.34 -16.31
CA VAL A 272 4.29 6.32 -15.69
C VAL A 272 5.21 5.61 -16.69
N ALA A 273 5.15 5.96 -17.98
CA ALA A 273 5.92 5.35 -19.06
C ALA A 273 7.08 6.24 -19.56
N VAL A 274 7.10 7.52 -19.17
CA VAL A 274 8.10 8.51 -19.59
C VAL A 274 8.77 9.07 -18.35
N SER A 275 10.10 8.96 -18.29
CA SER A 275 10.91 9.54 -17.22
C SER A 275 11.79 10.66 -17.75
N PHE A 276 11.82 11.77 -17.02
CA PHE A 276 12.74 12.88 -17.25
C PHE A 276 13.81 12.98 -16.15
N SER A 277 14.04 11.89 -15.40
CA SER A 277 15.10 11.84 -14.41
C SER A 277 16.46 12.19 -15.03
N GLY A 278 17.26 12.98 -14.31
CA GLY A 278 18.56 13.44 -14.79
C GLY A 278 19.52 12.28 -15.11
N VAL A 279 19.46 11.18 -14.36
CA VAL A 279 20.33 10.00 -14.58
C VAL A 279 19.98 9.21 -15.83
N LYS A 280 18.78 9.41 -16.40
CA LYS A 280 18.37 8.74 -17.63
C LYS A 280 19.20 9.21 -18.83
N GLY A 281 19.72 10.44 -18.77
CA GLY A 281 20.49 11.02 -19.86
C GLY A 281 19.60 11.41 -21.05
N ASP A 282 20.19 11.40 -22.24
CA ASP A 282 19.48 11.70 -23.49
C ASP A 282 18.83 10.45 -24.07
N PHE A 283 17.70 10.62 -24.76
CA PHE A 283 16.93 9.52 -25.35
C PHE A 283 16.06 10.01 -26.51
N ILE A 284 15.65 9.08 -27.36
CA ILE A 284 14.92 9.41 -28.60
C ILE A 284 13.61 10.15 -28.27
N GLY A 285 13.40 11.30 -28.91
CA GLY A 285 12.20 12.12 -28.69
C GLY A 285 12.15 12.89 -27.36
N LYS A 286 13.20 12.86 -26.53
CA LYS A 286 13.25 13.55 -25.22
C LYS A 286 12.80 15.01 -25.30
N ASN A 287 13.32 15.78 -26.26
CA ASN A 287 13.00 17.19 -26.40
C ASN A 287 11.52 17.43 -26.73
N SER A 288 10.93 16.60 -27.60
CA SER A 288 9.53 16.70 -27.98
C SER A 288 8.60 16.27 -26.84
N LEU A 289 8.92 15.18 -26.14
CA LEU A 289 8.19 14.75 -24.95
C LEU A 289 8.31 15.76 -23.80
N TRP A 290 9.47 16.40 -23.63
CA TRP A 290 9.65 17.45 -22.63
C TRP A 290 8.76 18.66 -22.91
N LYS A 291 8.62 19.07 -24.18
CA LYS A 291 7.68 20.13 -24.59
C LYS A 291 6.24 19.74 -24.27
N GLN A 292 5.84 18.50 -24.58
CA GLN A 292 4.51 17.99 -24.23
C GLN A 292 4.28 18.02 -22.71
N PHE A 293 5.28 17.63 -21.90
CA PHE A 293 5.20 17.62 -20.44
C PHE A 293 5.07 19.03 -19.87
N GLN A 294 5.92 19.96 -20.32
CA GLN A 294 5.89 21.35 -19.89
C GLN A 294 4.56 22.03 -20.23
N GLU A 295 4.00 21.77 -21.41
CA GLU A 295 2.67 22.29 -21.77
C GLU A 295 1.58 21.78 -20.81
N LEU A 296 1.52 20.46 -20.57
CA LEU A 296 0.52 19.87 -19.68
C LEU A 296 0.67 20.37 -18.24
N LYS A 297 1.90 20.45 -17.74
CA LYS A 297 2.21 21.00 -16.42
C LYS A 297 1.71 22.44 -16.28
N ASN A 298 2.00 23.30 -17.26
CA ASN A 298 1.58 24.70 -17.23
C ASN A 298 0.05 24.87 -17.29
N ARG A 299 -0.66 24.00 -18.02
CA ARG A 299 -2.13 23.97 -18.01
C ARG A 299 -2.69 23.62 -16.64
N GLU A 300 -2.10 22.65 -15.95
CA GLU A 300 -2.52 22.22 -14.62
C GLU A 300 -2.18 23.29 -13.55
N GLU A 301 -1.05 24.00 -13.67
CA GLU A 301 -0.59 24.98 -12.66
C GLU A 301 -1.12 26.41 -12.85
N VAL A 302 -1.24 26.89 -14.10
CA VAL A 302 -1.52 28.30 -14.41
C VAL A 302 -2.86 28.47 -15.14
N HIS A 303 -3.57 27.37 -15.44
CA HIS A 303 -4.85 27.36 -16.16
C HIS A 303 -4.82 28.12 -17.51
N THR A 304 -3.65 28.19 -18.17
CA THR A 304 -3.51 28.84 -19.48
C THR A 304 -2.68 28.00 -20.45
N SER A 305 -3.09 28.01 -21.72
CA SER A 305 -2.35 27.40 -22.84
C SER A 305 -1.68 28.45 -23.74
N SER A 306 -1.74 29.74 -23.41
CA SER A 306 -1.26 30.83 -24.27
C SER A 306 0.26 30.82 -24.51
N LEU A 307 1.03 30.13 -23.66
CA LEU A 307 2.48 30.03 -23.74
C LEU A 307 2.99 29.03 -24.78
N PHE A 308 2.12 28.17 -25.33
CA PHE A 308 2.48 27.15 -26.31
C PHE A 308 1.58 27.33 -27.54
N GLN A 309 2.11 27.90 -28.62
CA GLN A 309 1.43 27.97 -29.91
C GLN A 309 2.41 27.62 -31.03
N PRO A 310 2.17 26.56 -31.83
CA PRO A 310 1.07 25.60 -31.71
C PRO A 310 1.19 24.71 -30.45
N LEU A 311 0.07 24.11 -30.04
CA LEU A 311 0.02 23.15 -28.93
C LEU A 311 0.80 21.86 -29.28
N ALA A 312 1.69 21.43 -28.40
CA ALA A 312 2.37 20.13 -28.43
C ALA A 312 1.44 18.97 -28.05
N VAL A 313 0.41 19.21 -27.21
CA VAL A 313 -0.64 18.23 -26.89
C VAL A 313 -2.00 18.88 -27.17
N PRO A 314 -2.45 18.92 -28.45
CA PRO A 314 -3.70 19.57 -28.84
C PRO A 314 -4.94 18.81 -28.35
N ARG A 315 -4.82 17.49 -28.19
CA ARG A 315 -5.89 16.60 -27.74
C ARG A 315 -5.37 15.59 -26.73
N ARG A 316 -6.27 15.01 -25.94
CA ARG A 316 -6.03 14.02 -24.89
C ARG A 316 -7.02 12.87 -25.00
N VAL A 317 -6.59 11.68 -24.64
CA VAL A 317 -7.44 10.50 -24.60
C VAL A 317 -8.19 10.44 -23.28
N TRP A 318 -9.52 10.37 -23.36
CA TRP A 318 -10.43 10.35 -22.23
C TRP A 318 -11.37 9.13 -22.26
N PRO A 319 -11.60 8.46 -21.12
CA PRO A 319 -12.72 7.55 -20.97
C PRO A 319 -14.06 8.30 -20.98
N LEU A 320 -15.04 7.75 -21.71
CA LEU A 320 -16.40 8.25 -21.82
C LEU A 320 -17.40 7.21 -21.30
N ALA A 321 -18.27 7.64 -20.38
CA ALA A 321 -19.43 6.88 -19.94
C ALA A 321 -20.64 7.26 -20.78
N ILE A 322 -21.21 6.32 -21.53
CA ILE A 322 -22.35 6.61 -22.40
C ILE A 322 -23.64 6.59 -21.55
N LEU A 323 -24.33 7.72 -21.50
CA LEU A 323 -25.53 7.92 -20.67
C LEU A 323 -26.82 7.52 -21.42
N SER A 324 -26.77 7.51 -22.75
CA SER A 324 -27.91 7.16 -23.62
C SER A 324 -27.91 5.68 -24.01
N ALA A 325 -29.08 5.12 -24.32
CA ALA A 325 -29.18 3.79 -24.90
C ALA A 325 -28.53 3.76 -26.30
N GLY A 326 -27.54 2.89 -26.49
CA GLY A 326 -26.85 2.73 -27.77
C GLY A 326 -25.43 2.21 -27.62
N VAL A 327 -24.79 1.90 -28.74
CA VAL A 327 -23.37 1.49 -28.79
C VAL A 327 -22.63 2.46 -29.68
N VAL A 328 -21.51 2.98 -29.19
CA VAL A 328 -20.63 3.84 -29.94
C VAL A 328 -19.56 3.00 -30.64
N ARG A 329 -19.25 3.31 -31.91
CA ARG A 329 -18.20 2.64 -32.69
C ARG A 329 -17.25 3.69 -33.29
N PRO A 330 -15.93 3.45 -33.29
CA PRO A 330 -14.98 4.34 -33.92
C PRO A 330 -15.04 4.25 -35.47
N PRO A 331 -14.65 5.31 -36.19
CA PRO A 331 -14.57 6.69 -35.69
C PRO A 331 -15.98 7.27 -35.55
N SER A 332 -16.29 7.88 -34.40
CA SER A 332 -17.53 8.67 -34.20
C SER A 332 -17.15 10.07 -33.72
N PRO A 333 -17.58 11.15 -34.40
CA PRO A 333 -17.28 12.51 -33.96
C PRO A 333 -17.92 12.83 -32.61
N VAL A 334 -17.20 13.56 -31.77
CA VAL A 334 -17.63 14.02 -30.44
C VAL A 334 -17.81 15.52 -30.47
N TYR A 335 -18.92 15.98 -29.90
CA TYR A 335 -19.35 17.36 -29.86
C TYR A 335 -19.47 17.85 -28.42
N LEU A 336 -18.99 19.06 -28.18
CA LEU A 336 -19.39 19.88 -27.04
C LEU A 336 -20.26 21.00 -27.60
N ASP A 337 -21.50 21.09 -27.11
CA ASP A 337 -22.56 21.91 -27.71
C ASP A 337 -22.79 21.59 -29.19
N GLU A 338 -22.32 22.46 -30.09
CA GLU A 338 -22.41 22.35 -31.55
C GLU A 338 -21.03 22.19 -32.23
N ALA A 339 -19.93 22.29 -31.48
CA ALA A 339 -18.57 22.22 -32.00
C ALA A 339 -18.02 20.79 -31.93
N VAL A 340 -17.37 20.33 -32.99
CA VAL A 340 -16.61 19.06 -32.98
C VAL A 340 -15.35 19.27 -32.15
N VAL A 341 -15.25 18.55 -31.04
CA VAL A 341 -14.12 18.62 -30.08
C VAL A 341 -13.23 17.38 -30.12
N GLY A 342 -13.46 16.46 -31.05
CA GLY A 342 -12.66 15.24 -31.18
C GLY A 342 -13.47 14.07 -31.73
N TYR A 343 -12.99 12.86 -31.47
CA TYR A 343 -13.64 11.64 -31.95
C TYR A 343 -13.35 10.45 -31.05
N VAL A 344 -14.22 9.44 -31.13
CA VAL A 344 -14.08 8.16 -30.43
C VAL A 344 -13.06 7.29 -31.15
N THR A 345 -12.03 6.83 -30.42
CA THR A 345 -10.95 5.97 -30.90
C THR A 345 -11.24 4.48 -30.66
N SER A 346 -11.92 4.17 -29.54
CA SER A 346 -12.38 2.82 -29.18
C SER A 346 -13.76 2.89 -28.53
N GLY A 347 -14.68 1.99 -28.88
CA GLY A 347 -16.04 2.02 -28.34
C GLY A 347 -16.80 0.70 -28.49
N THR A 348 -17.45 0.27 -27.41
CA THR A 348 -18.25 -0.97 -27.40
C THR A 348 -19.19 -1.03 -26.18
N MET A 349 -19.98 -2.11 -26.11
CA MET A 349 -20.68 -2.52 -24.89
C MET A 349 -19.82 -3.50 -24.12
N VAL A 350 -19.62 -3.25 -22.83
CA VAL A 350 -18.94 -4.20 -21.92
C VAL A 350 -19.94 -4.79 -20.93
N PRO A 351 -19.90 -6.12 -20.70
CA PRO A 351 -20.65 -6.73 -19.61
C PRO A 351 -19.94 -6.51 -18.28
N TYR A 352 -20.67 -6.51 -17.17
CA TYR A 352 -20.08 -6.42 -15.83
C TYR A 352 -20.92 -7.14 -14.79
N TRP A 353 -20.32 -7.53 -13.67
CA TRP A 353 -21.05 -8.06 -12.52
C TRP A 353 -21.56 -6.93 -11.63
N LYS A 354 -22.84 -7.00 -11.22
CA LYS A 354 -23.36 -6.12 -10.18
C LYS A 354 -22.80 -6.54 -8.81
N PHE A 355 -22.70 -5.60 -7.89
CA PHE A 355 -22.32 -5.87 -6.50
C PHE A 355 -23.51 -5.57 -5.57
N THR A 356 -23.64 -6.36 -4.50
CA THR A 356 -24.64 -6.17 -3.43
C THR A 356 -23.95 -6.09 -2.07
N GLY A 357 -24.50 -5.32 -1.13
CA GLY A 357 -23.91 -5.07 0.18
C GLY A 357 -23.20 -3.71 0.25
N GLU A 358 -22.65 -3.38 1.41
CA GLU A 358 -22.04 -2.06 1.67
C GLU A 358 -20.55 -2.18 2.06
N GLY A 359 -19.72 -1.30 1.52
CA GLY A 359 -18.28 -1.26 1.81
C GLY A 359 -17.60 -2.62 1.61
N LEU A 360 -16.86 -3.07 2.62
CA LEU A 360 -16.12 -4.35 2.61
C LEU A 360 -17.01 -5.60 2.61
N SER A 361 -18.29 -5.47 2.98
CA SER A 361 -19.24 -6.58 2.93
C SER A 361 -19.80 -6.82 1.52
N SER A 362 -19.46 -5.97 0.56
CA SER A 362 -20.00 -6.07 -0.79
C SER A 362 -19.45 -7.27 -1.56
N VAL A 363 -20.35 -8.04 -2.18
CA VAL A 363 -20.05 -9.26 -2.93
C VAL A 363 -20.62 -9.19 -4.34
N ILE A 364 -20.05 -9.99 -5.25
CA ILE A 364 -20.59 -10.14 -6.62
C ILE A 364 -21.99 -10.76 -6.56
N ALA A 365 -22.96 -10.09 -7.17
CA ALA A 365 -24.32 -10.56 -7.31
C ALA A 365 -24.45 -11.66 -8.37
N LYS A 366 -25.62 -12.31 -8.43
CA LYS A 366 -25.96 -13.24 -9.52
C LYS A 366 -26.26 -12.54 -10.84
N GLU A 367 -26.61 -11.26 -10.78
CA GLU A 367 -26.98 -10.46 -11.94
C GLU A 367 -25.76 -9.81 -12.59
N SER A 368 -25.71 -9.86 -13.92
CA SER A 368 -24.78 -9.08 -14.74
C SER A 368 -25.51 -7.92 -15.42
N GLY A 369 -24.82 -6.79 -15.59
CA GLY A 369 -25.26 -5.67 -16.41
C GLY A 369 -24.47 -5.57 -17.72
N ARG A 370 -24.82 -4.58 -18.53
CA ARG A 370 -24.01 -4.13 -19.68
C ARG A 370 -24.01 -2.61 -19.71
N LYS A 371 -22.85 -2.02 -19.99
CA LYS A 371 -22.70 -0.56 -20.15
C LYS A 371 -21.97 -0.24 -21.45
N ALA A 372 -22.39 0.84 -22.11
CA ALA A 372 -21.67 1.39 -23.25
C ALA A 372 -20.54 2.29 -22.73
N ILE A 373 -19.34 2.06 -23.23
CA ILE A 373 -18.15 2.84 -22.87
C ILE A 373 -17.33 3.15 -24.13
N ALA A 374 -16.50 4.18 -24.04
CA ALA A 374 -15.56 4.52 -25.10
C ALA A 374 -14.27 5.15 -24.54
N LEU A 375 -13.22 5.12 -25.35
CA LEU A 375 -12.09 6.05 -25.28
C LEU A 375 -12.24 7.04 -26.44
N ALA A 376 -11.99 8.31 -26.18
CA ALA A 376 -12.07 9.35 -27.18
C ALA A 376 -10.86 10.27 -27.12
N TYR A 377 -10.36 10.67 -28.29
CA TYR A 377 -9.28 11.65 -28.44
C TYR A 377 -9.91 13.03 -28.62
N LEU A 378 -9.93 13.80 -27.54
CA LEU A 378 -10.67 15.05 -27.41
C LEU A 378 -9.75 16.24 -27.21
N ASP A 379 -10.18 17.43 -27.62
CA ASP A 379 -9.48 18.69 -27.41
C ASP A 379 -9.02 18.84 -25.96
N ALA A 380 -7.77 19.29 -25.77
CA ALA A 380 -7.14 19.25 -24.46
C ALA A 380 -7.77 20.19 -23.42
N ALA A 381 -8.69 21.07 -23.85
CA ALA A 381 -9.52 21.92 -22.99
C ALA A 381 -10.71 21.17 -22.36
N ILE A 382 -11.00 19.95 -22.80
CA ILE A 382 -12.05 19.13 -22.20
C ILE A 382 -11.63 18.67 -20.79
N GLU A 383 -12.55 18.83 -19.85
CA GLU A 383 -12.36 18.53 -18.43
C GLU A 383 -13.17 17.29 -17.99
N GLU A 384 -12.80 16.73 -16.83
CA GLU A 384 -13.56 15.66 -16.19
C GLU A 384 -15.00 16.12 -15.87
N ASP A 385 -15.95 15.19 -15.86
CA ASP A 385 -17.38 15.39 -15.60
C ASP A 385 -18.16 16.22 -16.65
N GLN A 386 -17.50 16.77 -17.68
CA GLN A 386 -18.19 17.42 -18.79
C GLN A 386 -19.06 16.43 -19.58
N THR A 387 -20.25 16.89 -20.01
CA THR A 387 -21.15 16.12 -20.86
C THR A 387 -20.95 16.47 -22.32
N VAL A 388 -20.76 15.47 -23.16
CA VAL A 388 -20.54 15.58 -24.61
C VAL A 388 -21.60 14.78 -25.38
N LYS A 389 -21.79 15.11 -26.66
CA LYS A 389 -22.65 14.37 -27.58
C LYS A 389 -21.80 13.63 -28.60
N ILE A 390 -22.12 12.36 -28.86
CA ILE A 390 -21.39 11.53 -29.83
C ILE A 390 -22.32 11.24 -31.00
N LEU A 391 -21.90 11.59 -32.22
CA LEU A 391 -22.67 11.27 -33.42
C LEU A 391 -22.37 9.83 -33.84
N SER A 392 -23.32 8.93 -33.60
CA SER A 392 -23.20 7.52 -33.97
C SER A 392 -24.41 7.06 -34.78
N ARG A 393 -24.14 6.53 -35.99
CA ARG A 393 -25.19 6.04 -36.93
C ARG A 393 -26.32 7.06 -37.16
N GLY A 394 -25.97 8.34 -37.28
CA GLY A 394 -26.93 9.43 -37.54
C GLY A 394 -27.74 9.89 -36.33
N LYS A 395 -27.42 9.43 -35.11
CA LYS A 395 -28.05 9.87 -33.85
C LYS A 395 -27.00 10.37 -32.87
N PHE A 396 -27.37 11.38 -32.07
CA PHE A 396 -26.54 11.83 -30.96
C PHE A 396 -26.79 10.98 -29.72
N LEU A 397 -25.71 10.47 -29.13
CA LEU A 397 -25.70 9.80 -27.83
C LEU A 397 -25.03 10.71 -26.81
N ALA A 398 -25.68 10.94 -25.66
CA ALA A 398 -25.06 11.69 -24.57
C ALA A 398 -24.01 10.81 -23.86
N ALA A 399 -22.88 11.41 -23.52
CA ALA A 399 -21.80 10.77 -22.76
C ALA A 399 -21.17 11.73 -21.77
N ARG A 400 -20.61 11.21 -20.67
CA ARG A 400 -19.86 11.98 -19.68
C ARG A 400 -18.39 11.61 -19.73
N VAL A 401 -17.52 12.62 -19.71
CA VAL A 401 -16.07 12.46 -19.56
C VAL A 401 -15.80 12.00 -18.13
N VAL A 402 -15.12 10.87 -17.96
CA VAL A 402 -14.83 10.30 -16.64
C VAL A 402 -13.36 9.93 -16.54
N LYS A 403 -12.79 10.01 -15.33
CA LYS A 403 -11.41 9.60 -15.10
C LYS A 403 -11.16 8.11 -15.32
N ARG A 404 -12.15 7.26 -15.00
CA ARG A 404 -12.05 5.79 -15.11
C ARG A 404 -13.43 5.13 -15.15
N GLN A 405 -13.49 3.95 -15.77
CA GLN A 405 -14.68 3.10 -15.87
C GLN A 405 -14.65 1.90 -14.91
N LEU A 406 -13.46 1.60 -14.38
CA LEU A 406 -13.14 0.45 -13.55
C LEU A 406 -12.18 0.90 -12.43
N SER A 407 -12.31 0.31 -11.26
CA SER A 407 -11.34 0.44 -10.18
C SER A 407 -10.76 -0.93 -9.79
N SER A 408 -9.43 -0.99 -9.71
CA SER A 408 -8.69 -2.15 -9.20
C SER A 408 -8.13 -1.90 -7.79
N GLU A 409 -8.55 -0.82 -7.11
CA GLU A 409 -8.00 -0.41 -5.81
C GLU A 409 -8.48 -1.26 -4.62
N ALA A 410 -9.50 -2.11 -4.85
CA ALA A 410 -10.11 -2.96 -3.83
C ALA A 410 -10.04 -4.45 -4.23
N PRO A 411 -8.84 -5.07 -4.22
CA PRO A 411 -8.70 -6.51 -4.49
C PRO A 411 -9.60 -7.35 -3.57
N PRO A 412 -10.04 -8.54 -4.00
CA PRO A 412 -9.54 -9.28 -5.17
C PRO A 412 -10.30 -9.00 -6.47
N PHE A 413 -11.33 -8.15 -6.45
CA PHE A 413 -12.21 -7.93 -7.60
C PHE A 413 -11.97 -6.57 -8.25
N ALA A 414 -11.91 -6.53 -9.57
CA ALA A 414 -12.09 -5.28 -10.30
C ALA A 414 -13.55 -4.82 -10.19
N ARG A 415 -13.77 -3.53 -9.87
CA ARG A 415 -15.10 -2.98 -9.61
C ARG A 415 -15.51 -2.00 -10.71
N PRO A 416 -16.62 -2.24 -11.42
CA PRO A 416 -17.15 -1.27 -12.38
C PRO A 416 -17.58 -0.01 -11.63
N ILE A 417 -17.27 1.14 -12.20
CA ILE A 417 -17.74 2.43 -11.69
C ILE A 417 -19.04 2.76 -12.42
N ASP A 418 -20.10 2.94 -11.64
CA ASP A 418 -21.38 3.44 -12.13
C ASP A 418 -21.40 4.97 -12.06
N VAL A 419 -21.89 5.58 -13.14
CA VAL A 419 -21.84 7.02 -13.37
C VAL A 419 -23.23 7.61 -13.08
N GLU A 420 -23.75 7.35 -11.87
CA GLU A 420 -24.99 7.94 -11.35
C GLU A 420 -24.72 9.22 -10.55
N GLU A 421 -25.75 10.05 -10.31
CA GLU A 421 -25.64 11.22 -9.43
C GLU A 421 -25.35 10.78 -7.99
N ILE A 422 -24.26 11.27 -7.40
CA ILE A 422 -24.00 11.12 -5.97
C ILE A 422 -25.08 11.91 -5.22
N VAL A 423 -26.14 11.22 -4.81
CA VAL A 423 -27.16 11.80 -3.93
C VAL A 423 -26.54 11.96 -2.55
N VAL A 424 -26.00 13.14 -2.26
CA VAL A 424 -25.60 13.50 -0.90
C VAL A 424 -26.85 13.44 -0.03
N ALA A 425 -26.88 12.49 0.90
CA ALA A 425 -27.97 12.36 1.85
C ALA A 425 -28.16 13.70 2.57
N LYS A 426 -29.32 14.34 2.39
CA LYS A 426 -29.63 15.56 3.13
C LYS A 426 -29.68 15.22 4.62
N PRO A 427 -29.11 16.07 5.51
CA PRO A 427 -29.22 15.86 6.94
C PRO A 427 -30.70 15.71 7.33
N GLY A 428 -31.00 14.69 8.13
CA GLY A 428 -32.35 14.51 8.67
C GLY A 428 -32.79 15.72 9.52
N PRO A 429 -34.08 15.82 9.87
CA PRO A 429 -34.59 16.91 10.69
C PRO A 429 -33.86 16.98 12.04
N LYS A 430 -33.55 18.20 12.51
CA LYS A 430 -32.92 18.43 13.81
C LYS A 430 -33.82 17.92 14.94
N LYS A 431 -33.31 16.99 15.75
CA LYS A 431 -33.98 16.54 16.98
C LYS A 431 -33.85 17.60 18.09
N PRO A 432 -34.77 17.64 19.08
CA PRO A 432 -34.63 18.52 20.24
C PRO A 432 -33.31 18.29 20.99
N LEU A 433 -32.73 19.34 21.59
CA LEU A 433 -31.46 19.27 22.31
C LEU A 433 -31.46 18.19 23.40
N ALA A 434 -32.50 18.16 24.24
CA ALA A 434 -32.62 17.17 25.32
C ALA A 434 -32.59 15.73 24.80
N THR A 435 -33.26 15.45 23.67
CA THR A 435 -33.26 14.14 23.02
C THR A 435 -31.88 13.80 22.47
N SER A 436 -31.23 14.75 21.79
CA SER A 436 -29.89 14.54 21.23
C SER A 436 -28.83 14.27 22.31
N VAL A 437 -28.88 15.02 23.42
CA VAL A 437 -27.99 14.84 24.58
C VAL A 437 -28.26 13.50 25.28
N SER A 438 -29.53 13.15 25.51
CA SER A 438 -29.87 11.86 26.11
C SER A 438 -29.40 10.69 25.22
N ASP A 439 -29.61 10.78 23.91
CA ASP A 439 -29.22 9.74 22.95
C ASP A 439 -27.70 9.51 22.95
N ILE A 440 -26.88 10.58 22.87
CA ILE A 440 -25.42 10.43 22.87
C ILE A 440 -24.89 9.88 24.20
N VAL A 441 -25.42 10.35 25.34
CA VAL A 441 -25.00 9.87 26.67
C VAL A 441 -25.38 8.40 26.87
N GLN A 442 -26.60 7.99 26.52
CA GLN A 442 -27.02 6.60 26.66
C GLN A 442 -26.23 5.67 25.73
N LYS A 443 -25.94 6.09 24.49
CA LYS A 443 -25.07 5.35 23.57
C LYS A 443 -23.65 5.22 24.11
N ALA A 444 -23.08 6.29 24.67
CA ALA A 444 -21.75 6.26 25.29
C ALA A 444 -21.69 5.33 26.51
N ILE A 445 -22.72 5.35 27.37
CA ILE A 445 -22.84 4.42 28.51
C ILE A 445 -22.93 2.98 28.02
N LYS A 446 -23.79 2.69 27.04
CA LYS A 446 -23.96 1.36 26.47
C LYS A 446 -22.65 0.84 25.86
N ASN A 447 -21.99 1.66 25.04
CA ASN A 447 -20.73 1.29 24.41
C ASN A 447 -19.63 1.05 25.46
N THR A 448 -19.48 1.93 26.44
CA THR A 448 -18.50 1.78 27.53
C THR A 448 -18.75 0.50 28.32
N ARG A 449 -20.00 0.21 28.70
CA ARG A 449 -20.34 -1.03 29.43
C ARG A 449 -20.07 -2.27 28.58
N TRP A 450 -20.42 -2.23 27.30
CA TRP A 450 -20.15 -3.33 26.38
C TRP A 450 -18.65 -3.61 26.28
N ARG A 451 -17.84 -2.61 25.86
CA ARG A 451 -16.38 -2.73 25.74
C ARG A 451 -15.68 -3.17 27.03
N GLN A 452 -16.13 -2.69 28.19
CA GLN A 452 -15.43 -2.89 29.47
C GLN A 452 -15.89 -4.12 30.27
N LYS A 453 -17.11 -4.62 30.04
CA LYS A 453 -17.69 -5.71 30.85
C LYS A 453 -18.16 -6.93 30.07
N GLN A 454 -18.40 -6.78 28.76
CA GLN A 454 -19.03 -7.83 27.94
C GLN A 454 -18.15 -8.30 26.79
N THR A 455 -17.07 -7.58 26.51
CA THR A 455 -16.23 -7.75 25.33
C THR A 455 -14.80 -8.10 25.69
N VAL A 456 -14.24 -9.06 24.95
CA VAL A 456 -12.81 -9.38 24.97
C VAL A 456 -12.14 -8.52 23.89
N ASN A 457 -11.36 -7.52 24.33
CA ASN A 457 -10.67 -6.58 23.42
C ASN A 457 -9.29 -7.12 23.07
N LEU A 458 -9.07 -7.44 21.81
CA LEU A 458 -7.83 -8.02 21.29
C LEU A 458 -7.21 -7.19 20.15
N ILE A 459 -7.61 -5.93 19.95
CA ILE A 459 -6.90 -5.07 19.00
C ILE A 459 -5.53 -4.72 19.62
N PRO A 460 -4.40 -5.04 18.98
CA PRO A 460 -3.05 -4.90 19.58
C PRO A 460 -2.58 -3.44 19.76
N SER A 461 -3.33 -2.49 19.22
CA SER A 461 -3.08 -1.04 19.36
C SER A 461 -4.06 -0.35 20.30
N GLU A 462 -4.99 -1.09 20.90
CA GLU A 462 -5.92 -0.57 21.90
C GLU A 462 -5.44 -0.93 23.30
N GLN A 463 -5.77 -0.08 24.26
CA GLN A 463 -5.56 -0.37 25.67
C GLN A 463 -6.44 0.57 26.47
N THR A 464 -6.99 0.05 27.57
CA THR A 464 -7.83 0.82 28.46
C THR A 464 -6.98 1.45 29.55
N ALA A 465 -6.95 2.79 29.67
CA ALA A 465 -6.33 3.51 30.78
C ALA A 465 -7.05 3.27 32.13
N SER A 466 -6.32 3.42 33.25
CA SER A 466 -6.89 3.23 34.58
C SER A 466 -7.93 4.33 34.90
N PRO A 467 -8.89 4.10 35.82
CA PRO A 467 -9.92 5.09 36.14
C PRO A 467 -9.36 6.45 36.59
N LEU A 468 -8.28 6.46 37.37
CA LEU A 468 -7.61 7.69 37.78
C LEU A 468 -6.95 8.40 36.60
N VAL A 469 -6.26 7.68 35.70
CA VAL A 469 -5.69 8.28 34.48
C VAL A 469 -6.77 8.94 33.64
N LYS A 470 -7.92 8.28 33.46
CA LYS A 470 -9.08 8.84 32.73
C LYS A 470 -9.61 10.11 33.39
N LEU A 471 -9.75 10.12 34.70
CA LEU A 471 -10.31 11.24 35.44
C LEU A 471 -9.36 12.45 35.46
N LEU A 472 -8.07 12.23 35.66
CA LEU A 472 -7.04 13.28 35.53
C LEU A 472 -7.02 13.86 34.12
N SER A 473 -7.20 13.02 33.09
CA SER A 473 -7.19 13.45 31.69
C SER A 473 -8.25 14.47 31.32
N ILE A 474 -9.35 14.53 32.10
CA ILE A 474 -10.49 15.44 31.88
C ILE A 474 -10.64 16.48 33.00
N SER A 475 -9.67 16.58 33.91
CA SER A 475 -9.65 17.58 34.96
C SER A 475 -9.35 18.99 34.42
N ASP A 476 -9.37 20.01 35.29
CA ASP A 476 -9.23 21.43 34.93
C ASP A 476 -8.11 21.77 33.92
N PRO A 477 -6.89 21.18 33.97
CA PRO A 477 -5.85 21.40 32.96
C PRO A 477 -6.31 21.21 31.50
N CYS A 478 -7.32 20.37 31.24
CA CYS A 478 -7.87 20.19 29.90
C CYS A 478 -8.37 21.49 29.23
N GLY A 479 -8.71 22.52 30.02
CA GLY A 479 -9.15 23.83 29.54
C GLY A 479 -8.12 24.96 29.68
N ARG A 480 -6.85 24.68 30.01
CA ARG A 480 -5.81 25.70 30.29
C ARG A 480 -4.76 25.79 29.18
N TYR A 481 -4.00 26.90 29.18
CA TYR A 481 -2.89 27.18 28.28
C TYR A 481 -1.56 27.22 29.05
N ALA A 482 -0.53 26.59 28.50
CA ALA A 482 0.82 26.57 29.06
C ALA A 482 1.88 26.49 27.95
N GLU A 483 1.76 27.34 26.93
CA GLU A 483 2.81 27.49 25.93
C GLU A 483 4.08 28.02 26.58
N HIS A 484 5.20 27.37 26.30
CA HIS A 484 6.49 27.73 26.84
C HIS A 484 7.60 27.28 25.91
N ARG A 485 8.76 27.93 26.05
CA ARG A 485 9.96 27.59 25.32
C ARG A 485 11.19 27.81 26.20
N HIS A 486 12.16 26.94 26.03
CA HIS A 486 13.47 27.05 26.63
C HIS A 486 14.31 28.16 25.96
N TYR A 487 15.00 28.96 26.76
CA TYR A 487 15.87 30.04 26.32
C TYR A 487 17.20 30.02 27.06
N ASP A 488 18.23 29.50 26.40
CA ASP A 488 19.58 29.31 26.97
C ASP A 488 20.21 30.65 27.41
N TYR A 489 19.88 31.75 26.73
CA TYR A 489 20.40 33.10 27.03
C TYR A 489 19.63 33.85 28.13
N LEU A 490 18.57 33.27 28.68
CA LEU A 490 17.80 33.81 29.81
C LEU A 490 18.01 32.95 31.04
N GLU A 491 19.28 32.78 31.44
CA GLU A 491 19.66 31.93 32.59
C GLU A 491 19.16 30.48 32.44
N ASP A 492 19.13 29.96 31.21
CA ASP A 492 18.72 28.60 30.91
C ASP A 492 17.26 28.28 31.35
N ALA A 493 16.38 29.27 31.24
CA ALA A 493 15.02 29.18 31.78
C ALA A 493 13.99 28.72 30.74
N GLU A 494 13.05 27.90 31.21
CA GLU A 494 11.77 27.66 30.53
C GLU A 494 10.82 28.84 30.74
N ILE A 495 10.47 29.54 29.65
CA ILE A 495 9.63 30.73 29.73
C ILE A 495 8.21 30.41 29.27
N PHE A 496 7.27 30.38 30.22
CA PHE A 496 5.84 30.26 29.96
C PHE A 496 5.24 31.60 29.52
N TYR A 497 4.48 31.57 28.42
CA TYR A 497 3.87 32.76 27.82
C TYR A 497 2.57 33.20 28.54
N TYR A 498 2.08 32.37 29.47
CA TYR A 498 0.83 32.58 30.21
C TYR A 498 1.07 32.45 31.72
N GLN A 499 0.27 33.14 32.53
CA GLN A 499 0.30 33.02 34.00
C GLN A 499 -0.56 31.84 34.48
N GLY A 500 -0.33 31.41 35.73
CA GLY A 500 -1.06 30.29 36.34
C GLY A 500 -0.54 28.90 35.91
N THR A 501 0.67 28.84 35.38
CA THR A 501 1.28 27.62 34.81
C THR A 501 2.14 26.83 35.79
N ALA A 502 2.38 27.32 37.01
CA ALA A 502 3.29 26.69 37.97
C ALA A 502 2.97 25.20 38.23
N PHE A 503 1.69 24.85 38.33
CA PHE A 503 1.28 23.45 38.46
C PHE A 503 1.68 22.62 37.23
N ILE A 504 1.49 23.17 36.03
CA ILE A 504 1.78 22.48 34.77
C ILE A 504 3.29 22.31 34.58
N GLU A 505 4.06 23.36 34.84
CA GLU A 505 5.53 23.33 34.84
C GLU A 505 6.07 22.19 35.71
N GLU A 506 5.56 22.07 36.94
CA GLU A 506 5.93 20.98 37.85
C GLU A 506 5.55 19.60 37.30
N MET A 507 4.33 19.45 36.75
CA MET A 507 3.86 18.16 36.22
C MET A 507 4.59 17.75 34.95
N GLU A 508 4.98 18.69 34.10
CA GLU A 508 5.78 18.44 32.91
C GLU A 508 7.19 17.96 33.27
N ALA A 509 7.84 18.63 34.24
CA ALA A 509 9.16 18.22 34.72
C ALA A 509 9.14 16.79 35.27
N ARG A 510 8.14 16.45 36.11
CA ARG A 510 7.96 15.09 36.63
C ARG A 510 7.71 14.08 35.52
N LEU A 511 6.88 14.42 34.53
CA LEU A 511 6.60 13.52 33.42
C LEU A 511 7.85 13.25 32.58
N ARG A 512 8.66 14.29 32.32
CA ARG A 512 9.93 14.15 31.61
C ARG A 512 10.86 13.19 32.36
N GLU A 513 11.00 13.34 33.68
CA GLU A 513 11.82 12.46 34.51
C GLU A 513 11.33 11.00 34.48
N GLU A 514 10.04 10.77 34.67
CA GLU A 514 9.47 9.41 34.69
C GLU A 514 9.57 8.73 33.32
N MET A 515 9.37 9.47 32.24
CA MET A 515 9.54 8.94 30.88
C MET A 515 11.01 8.67 30.56
N ALA A 516 11.94 9.54 30.98
CA ALA A 516 13.38 9.33 30.80
C ALA A 516 13.84 8.08 31.55
N ARG A 517 13.35 7.88 32.79
CA ARG A 517 13.59 6.67 33.58
C ARG A 517 13.05 5.42 32.90
N PHE A 518 11.81 5.47 32.39
CA PHE A 518 11.19 4.34 31.69
C PHE A 518 11.92 3.97 30.41
N LEU A 519 12.31 4.97 29.60
CA LEU A 519 13.01 4.78 28.33
C LEU A 519 14.48 4.41 28.51
N GLY A 520 15.09 4.76 29.64
CA GLY A 520 16.53 4.61 29.88
C GLY A 520 17.36 5.58 29.02
N CYS A 521 16.93 6.85 28.91
CA CYS A 521 17.61 7.87 28.13
C CYS A 521 17.74 9.22 28.86
N THR A 522 18.55 10.13 28.32
CA THR A 522 18.84 11.42 28.97
C THR A 522 17.88 12.54 28.58
N ALA A 523 17.23 12.48 27.41
CA ALA A 523 16.34 13.53 26.94
C ALA A 523 15.00 12.98 26.41
N VAL A 524 13.88 13.64 26.74
CA VAL A 524 12.52 13.27 26.32
C VAL A 524 11.65 14.49 26.00
N GLU A 525 10.98 14.44 24.86
CA GLU A 525 9.98 15.42 24.42
C GLU A 525 8.57 14.82 24.51
N ILE A 526 7.71 15.47 25.29
CA ILE A 526 6.41 14.97 25.79
C ILE A 526 5.20 15.80 25.32
N ARG A 527 5.45 16.94 24.64
CA ARG A 527 4.40 17.89 24.23
C ARG A 527 3.65 17.43 22.97
N ILE A 528 4.22 16.49 22.22
CA ILE A 528 3.62 15.93 21.01
C ILE A 528 2.36 15.09 21.33
N ILE A 529 1.27 15.30 20.59
CA ILE A 529 -0.05 14.69 20.88
C ILE A 529 -0.36 13.41 20.09
N SER A 530 0.53 12.91 19.23
CA SER A 530 0.36 11.58 18.59
C SER A 530 1.70 10.99 18.10
N GLY A 531 1.79 9.67 17.99
CA GLY A 531 3.02 9.01 17.49
C GLY A 531 3.37 9.38 16.04
N GLN A 532 2.39 9.53 15.15
CA GLN A 532 2.65 10.01 13.79
C GLN A 532 3.22 11.44 13.80
N MET A 533 2.73 12.30 14.69
CA MET A 533 3.24 13.66 14.84
C MET A 533 4.65 13.66 15.46
N ALA A 534 4.97 12.70 16.34
CA ALA A 534 6.34 12.52 16.86
C ALA A 534 7.32 12.23 15.72
N ASN A 535 6.95 11.32 14.82
CA ASN A 535 7.74 11.00 13.64
C ASN A 535 7.92 12.23 12.73
N ALA A 536 6.83 12.96 12.44
CA ALA A 536 6.90 14.17 11.62
C ALA A 536 7.75 15.29 12.26
N ALA A 537 7.62 15.51 13.56
CA ALA A 537 8.41 16.48 14.31
C ALA A 537 9.90 16.12 14.26
N PHE A 538 10.25 14.84 14.46
CA PHE A 538 11.63 14.37 14.32
C PHE A 538 12.16 14.52 12.90
N PHE A 539 11.41 14.11 11.85
CA PHE A 539 11.84 14.31 10.48
C PHE A 539 12.08 15.79 10.16
N SER A 540 11.21 16.65 10.67
CA SER A 540 11.37 18.10 10.52
C SER A 540 12.59 18.64 11.26
N ALA A 541 12.88 18.14 12.46
CA ALA A 541 14.06 18.50 13.24
C ALA A 541 15.35 18.03 12.55
N TYR A 542 15.33 16.81 12.02
CA TYR A 542 16.49 16.27 11.31
C TYR A 542 16.76 17.03 10.02
N LEU A 543 15.72 17.43 9.26
CA LEU A 543 15.91 18.33 8.12
C LEU A 543 16.44 19.71 8.52
N ASP A 544 15.94 20.31 9.60
CA ASP A 544 16.45 21.58 10.11
C ASP A 544 17.96 21.47 10.42
N TYR A 545 18.36 20.40 11.10
CA TYR A 545 19.76 20.09 11.35
C TYR A 545 20.56 19.92 10.05
N LEU A 546 20.06 19.15 9.08
CA LEU A 546 20.77 18.91 7.81
C LEU A 546 20.94 20.17 6.95
N ASN A 547 20.08 21.18 7.13
CA ASN A 547 20.10 22.43 6.37
C ASN A 547 20.66 23.62 7.18
N ARG A 548 21.17 23.39 8.40
CA ARG A 548 21.53 24.45 9.35
C ARG A 548 22.55 25.48 8.84
N PHE A 549 23.45 25.05 7.94
CA PHE A 549 24.51 25.91 7.38
C PHE A 549 24.07 26.72 6.15
N ASP A 550 22.96 26.37 5.50
CA ASP A 550 22.41 27.14 4.38
C ASP A 550 20.89 27.27 4.52
N ARG A 551 20.48 28.29 5.26
CA ARG A 551 19.07 28.62 5.50
C ARG A 551 18.46 29.56 4.45
N LYS A 552 19.25 30.01 3.46
CA LYS A 552 18.82 30.97 2.44
C LYS A 552 18.40 30.30 1.13
N SER A 553 18.85 29.07 0.91
CA SER A 553 18.43 28.22 -0.20
C SER A 553 17.18 27.40 0.12
N GLU A 554 16.55 26.84 -0.91
CA GLU A 554 15.49 25.84 -0.74
C GLU A 554 16.03 24.65 0.08
N PRO A 555 15.41 24.30 1.23
CA PRO A 555 15.90 23.23 2.08
C PRO A 555 15.96 21.89 1.33
N ARG A 556 17.10 21.21 1.41
CA ARG A 556 17.21 19.85 0.90
C ARG A 556 16.34 18.91 1.74
N ARG A 557 15.79 17.89 1.09
CA ARG A 557 15.10 16.76 1.73
C ARG A 557 16.09 15.64 2.07
N LEU A 558 15.62 14.64 2.82
CA LEU A 558 16.35 13.38 3.02
C LEU A 558 16.52 12.70 1.67
N ARG A 559 17.72 12.23 1.37
CA ARG A 559 18.02 11.58 0.09
C ARG A 559 17.52 10.15 0.06
N LYS A 560 17.90 9.37 1.07
CA LYS A 560 17.56 7.95 1.19
C LYS A 560 17.22 7.58 2.63
N VAL A 561 16.17 6.79 2.80
CA VAL A 561 15.70 6.25 4.08
C VAL A 561 15.48 4.75 3.91
N MET A 562 15.92 3.94 4.86
CA MET A 562 15.59 2.52 4.90
C MET A 562 14.47 2.26 5.93
N ASN A 563 13.43 1.53 5.57
CA ASN A 563 12.29 1.28 6.46
C ASN A 563 11.58 -0.06 6.18
N HIS A 564 10.63 -0.45 7.02
CA HIS A 564 9.78 -1.60 6.73
C HIS A 564 8.70 -1.23 5.73
N GLN A 565 8.48 -2.04 4.69
CA GLN A 565 7.39 -1.84 3.74
C GLN A 565 6.02 -2.01 4.43
N LEU A 566 5.02 -1.21 4.05
CA LEU A 566 3.67 -1.27 4.61
C LEU A 566 3.05 -2.69 4.58
N GLY A 567 3.17 -3.39 3.45
CA GLY A 567 2.67 -4.76 3.29
C GLY A 567 3.42 -5.80 4.13
N ARG A 568 4.65 -5.51 4.55
CA ARG A 568 5.46 -6.35 5.45
C ARG A 568 5.39 -5.88 6.91
N GLY A 569 4.35 -5.13 7.25
CA GLY A 569 4.05 -4.71 8.62
C GLY A 569 4.57 -3.33 9.01
N GLY A 570 5.23 -2.59 8.10
CA GLY A 570 5.65 -1.21 8.34
C GLY A 570 4.48 -0.28 8.68
N HIS A 571 4.74 0.79 9.43
CA HIS A 571 3.73 1.79 9.77
C HIS A 571 3.63 2.90 8.72
N LEU A 572 2.42 3.44 8.53
CA LEU A 572 2.09 4.45 7.52
C LEU A 572 2.94 5.71 7.63
N SER A 573 3.24 6.20 8.85
CA SER A 573 4.01 7.43 9.05
C SER A 573 5.41 7.37 8.47
N SER A 574 5.99 6.17 8.38
CA SER A 574 7.34 5.95 7.86
C SER A 574 7.34 5.79 6.35
N GLN A 575 6.17 5.76 5.69
CA GLN A 575 6.03 5.58 4.24
C GLN A 575 5.94 6.93 3.50
N PRO A 576 6.34 6.99 2.21
CA PRO A 576 6.13 8.15 1.35
C PRO A 576 4.67 8.59 1.14
N MET A 577 3.71 7.74 1.52
CA MET A 577 2.28 8.08 1.48
C MET A 577 1.74 8.58 2.83
N GLY A 578 2.55 8.53 3.89
CA GLY A 578 2.25 9.09 5.21
C GLY A 578 3.16 10.27 5.55
N ALA A 579 3.50 10.43 6.84
CA ALA A 579 4.23 11.59 7.35
C ALA A 579 5.59 11.83 6.69
N LEU A 580 6.31 10.76 6.27
CA LEU A 580 7.62 10.90 5.63
C LEU A 580 7.57 11.63 4.28
N ARG A 581 6.41 11.66 3.58
CA ARG A 581 6.24 12.22 2.21
C ARG A 581 6.95 13.54 1.99
N ASP A 582 6.78 14.46 2.94
CA ASP A 582 7.26 15.83 2.81
C ASP A 582 8.72 16.01 3.22
N PHE A 583 9.33 14.99 3.82
CA PHE A 583 10.70 15.03 4.31
C PHE A 583 11.68 14.22 3.46
N ILE A 584 11.19 13.33 2.59
CA ILE A 584 12.01 12.52 1.66
C ILE A 584 12.02 13.10 0.24
N GLY A 585 13.18 13.15 -0.40
CA GLY A 585 13.36 13.57 -1.79
C GLY A 585 12.99 12.48 -2.80
N VAL A 586 12.89 12.86 -4.07
CA VAL A 586 12.87 11.88 -5.17
C VAL A 586 14.31 11.45 -5.41
N ASP A 587 14.54 10.15 -5.36
CA ASP A 587 15.81 9.57 -5.76
C ASP A 587 15.85 9.51 -7.30
N PRO A 588 16.83 10.17 -7.95
CA PRO A 588 16.86 10.23 -9.41
C PRO A 588 17.13 8.86 -10.03
N GLN A 589 17.91 7.99 -9.38
CA GLN A 589 18.20 6.65 -9.89
C GLN A 589 16.95 5.79 -9.94
N MET A 590 16.16 5.84 -8.87
CA MET A 590 14.96 5.01 -8.71
C MET A 590 13.69 5.63 -9.30
N ASP A 591 13.72 6.92 -9.67
CA ASP A 591 12.58 7.72 -10.13
C ASP A 591 11.34 7.66 -9.20
N LYS A 592 11.60 7.40 -7.91
CA LYS A 592 10.63 7.32 -6.81
C LYS A 592 11.18 8.01 -5.59
N ARG A 593 10.37 8.23 -4.56
CA ARG A 593 10.88 8.73 -3.27
C ARG A 593 11.96 7.77 -2.76
N GLY A 594 13.07 8.30 -2.25
CA GLY A 594 14.25 7.52 -1.83
C GLY A 594 14.02 6.65 -0.60
N VAL A 595 13.11 5.68 -0.69
CA VAL A 595 12.80 4.74 0.39
C VAL A 595 13.22 3.34 -0.05
N ILE A 596 14.10 2.74 0.74
CA ILE A 596 14.62 1.39 0.53
C ILE A 596 13.93 0.48 1.54
N PRO A 597 13.07 -0.44 1.11
CA PRO A 597 12.43 -1.36 2.05
C PRO A 597 13.46 -2.35 2.61
N PHE A 598 13.31 -2.73 3.88
CA PHE A 598 14.05 -3.85 4.44
C PHE A 598 13.70 -5.14 3.66
N PRO A 599 14.70 -5.91 3.23
CA PRO A 599 14.47 -7.24 2.71
C PRO A 599 14.03 -8.16 3.85
N VAL A 600 13.22 -9.16 3.53
CA VAL A 600 12.69 -10.16 4.48
C VAL A 600 13.03 -11.57 4.01
N LEU A 601 13.07 -12.52 4.94
CA LEU A 601 13.29 -13.93 4.61
C LEU A 601 12.08 -14.48 3.82
N ASP A 602 12.33 -15.26 2.76
CA ASP A 602 11.27 -15.87 1.95
C ASP A 602 10.39 -16.82 2.78
N GLU A 603 11.01 -17.62 3.67
CA GLU A 603 10.33 -18.59 4.53
C GLU A 603 9.63 -17.94 5.73
N ASN A 604 10.01 -16.70 6.07
CA ASN A 604 9.47 -15.95 7.20
C ASN A 604 9.43 -14.45 6.90
N PRO A 605 8.42 -13.98 6.15
CA PRO A 605 8.36 -12.60 5.64
C PRO A 605 8.12 -11.52 6.71
N TYR A 606 8.13 -11.91 7.98
CA TYR A 606 8.00 -11.05 9.15
C TYR A 606 9.37 -10.70 9.78
N GLN A 607 10.44 -11.42 9.41
CA GLN A 607 11.82 -11.21 9.84
C GLN A 607 12.65 -10.54 8.74
N VAL A 608 13.58 -9.68 9.15
CA VAL A 608 14.51 -9.00 8.25
C VAL A 608 15.58 -9.97 7.78
N ASP A 609 15.90 -9.96 6.49
CA ASP A 609 17.10 -10.63 5.96
C ASP A 609 18.32 -9.74 6.18
N LEU A 610 19.11 -10.08 7.19
CA LEU A 610 20.30 -9.31 7.57
C LEU A 610 21.40 -9.31 6.50
N GLY A 611 21.56 -10.42 5.77
CA GLY A 611 22.58 -10.55 4.73
C GLY A 611 22.27 -9.65 3.53
N GLN A 612 21.01 -9.61 3.10
CA GLN A 612 20.57 -8.68 2.05
C GLN A 612 20.53 -7.24 2.55
N THR A 613 20.17 -7.02 3.82
CA THR A 613 20.18 -5.69 4.44
C THR A 613 21.58 -5.07 4.40
N GLU A 614 22.62 -5.83 4.75
CA GLU A 614 24.00 -5.33 4.71
C GLU A 614 24.41 -4.89 3.29
N LYS A 615 24.07 -5.66 2.26
CA LYS A 615 24.33 -5.31 0.86
C LYS A 615 23.62 -4.00 0.47
N LEU A 616 22.34 -3.88 0.80
CA LEU A 616 21.54 -2.68 0.50
C LEU A 616 22.05 -1.46 1.27
N LEU A 617 22.52 -1.62 2.52
CA LEU A 617 23.12 -0.52 3.28
C LEU A 617 24.39 0.00 2.60
N ARG A 618 25.29 -0.89 2.16
CA ARG A 618 26.51 -0.52 1.43
C ARG A 618 26.23 0.14 0.08
N GLN A 619 25.19 -0.33 -0.62
CA GLN A 619 24.79 0.18 -1.93
C GLN A 619 24.09 1.54 -1.82
N HIS A 620 23.11 1.66 -0.91
CA HIS A 620 22.22 2.82 -0.86
C HIS A 620 22.65 3.89 0.13
N LYS A 621 23.38 3.54 1.20
CA LYS A 621 23.91 4.47 2.20
C LYS A 621 22.84 5.46 2.71
N PRO A 622 21.74 4.95 3.30
CA PRO A 622 20.64 5.80 3.74
C PRO A 622 21.09 6.81 4.80
N GLU A 623 20.48 7.99 4.84
CA GLU A 623 20.75 8.98 5.89
C GLU A 623 20.04 8.62 7.20
N LEU A 624 18.94 7.85 7.11
CA LEU A 624 18.12 7.43 8.24
C LEU A 624 17.59 6.00 8.02
N ILE A 625 17.67 5.19 9.07
CA ILE A 625 16.99 3.90 9.19
C ILE A 625 15.80 4.09 10.12
N ILE A 626 14.61 3.64 9.71
CA ILE A 626 13.38 3.70 10.51
C ILE A 626 12.87 2.28 10.77
N LEU A 627 13.02 1.84 12.01
CA LEU A 627 12.41 0.62 12.52
C LEU A 627 11.02 0.98 13.05
N GLY A 628 9.99 0.87 12.23
CA GLY A 628 8.62 1.22 12.64
C GLY A 628 7.60 0.25 12.06
N LYS A 629 7.17 -0.73 12.86
CA LYS A 629 6.17 -1.72 12.49
C LYS A 629 4.86 -1.56 13.28
N SER A 630 3.75 -1.76 12.56
CA SER A 630 2.42 -2.00 13.15
C SER A 630 2.14 -3.48 13.37
N MET A 631 2.67 -4.34 12.52
CA MET A 631 2.56 -5.79 12.61
C MET A 631 3.92 -6.34 12.98
N ILE A 632 4.08 -6.77 14.23
CA ILE A 632 5.39 -7.13 14.80
C ILE A 632 5.28 -8.43 15.59
N LEU A 633 5.98 -9.47 15.11
CA LEU A 633 6.07 -10.78 15.76
C LEU A 633 7.45 -11.01 16.39
N TYR A 634 8.48 -10.27 15.97
CA TYR A 634 9.87 -10.48 16.37
C TYR A 634 10.47 -9.17 16.86
N ARG A 635 11.54 -9.28 17.65
CA ARG A 635 12.38 -8.13 17.98
C ARG A 635 13.01 -7.54 16.72
N GLU A 636 13.21 -6.23 16.69
CA GLU A 636 13.94 -5.58 15.59
C GLU A 636 15.46 -5.82 15.77
N PRO A 637 16.25 -6.05 14.72
CA PRO A 637 17.66 -6.42 14.81
C PRO A 637 18.57 -5.20 15.06
N LEU A 638 18.32 -4.47 16.14
CA LEU A 638 18.98 -3.20 16.45
C LEU A 638 20.51 -3.34 16.58
N THR A 639 20.97 -4.34 17.33
CA THR A 639 22.40 -4.55 17.60
C THR A 639 23.17 -4.86 16.31
N GLU A 640 22.57 -5.68 15.44
CA GLU A 640 23.13 -6.03 14.15
C GLU A 640 23.18 -4.80 13.22
N LEU A 641 22.10 -4.02 13.16
CA LEU A 641 22.04 -2.80 12.36
C LEU A 641 23.04 -1.74 12.83
N ARG A 642 23.16 -1.51 14.14
CA ARG A 642 24.17 -0.60 14.71
C ARG A 642 25.57 -0.98 14.23
N ARG A 643 25.91 -2.26 14.32
CA ARG A 643 27.22 -2.79 13.89
C ARG A 643 27.46 -2.59 12.38
N MET A 644 26.42 -2.76 11.55
CA MET A 644 26.51 -2.52 10.11
C MET A 644 26.67 -1.04 9.79
N VAL A 645 25.92 -0.17 10.48
CA VAL A 645 25.98 1.28 10.28
C VAL A 645 27.32 1.86 10.74
N ASP A 646 27.88 1.39 11.85
CA ASP A 646 29.21 1.82 12.32
C ASP A 646 30.34 1.48 11.33
N ALA A 647 30.12 0.51 10.45
CA ALA A 647 31.04 0.14 9.38
C ALA A 647 30.87 0.99 8.10
N LEU A 648 29.86 1.86 8.03
CA LEU A 648 29.66 2.77 6.90
C LEU A 648 30.51 4.04 7.08
N PRO A 649 31.11 4.57 6.01
CA PRO A 649 31.84 5.84 6.09
C PRO A 649 30.88 7.03 6.23
N GLU A 650 29.66 6.92 5.69
CA GLU A 650 28.61 7.91 5.87
C GLU A 650 27.84 7.68 7.18
N LYS A 651 27.50 8.79 7.82
CA LYS A 651 26.76 8.82 9.08
C LYS A 651 25.27 8.55 8.83
N THR A 652 24.75 7.44 9.34
CA THR A 652 23.33 7.05 9.29
C THR A 652 22.76 7.02 10.70
N LEU A 653 21.60 7.64 10.91
CA LEU A 653 20.87 7.55 12.17
C LEU A 653 19.92 6.35 12.18
N ILE A 654 19.74 5.73 13.34
CA ILE A 654 18.77 4.67 13.60
C ILE A 654 17.65 5.23 14.48
N MET A 655 16.47 5.36 13.90
CA MET A 655 15.24 5.72 14.58
C MET A 655 14.38 4.47 14.82
N TYR A 656 14.01 4.22 16.07
CA TYR A 656 13.09 3.15 16.45
C TYR A 656 11.73 3.72 16.87
N ASP A 657 10.74 3.60 15.98
CA ASP A 657 9.33 3.82 16.33
C ASP A 657 8.78 2.59 17.05
N MET A 658 8.76 2.69 18.38
CA MET A 658 8.32 1.64 19.29
C MET A 658 6.83 1.72 19.62
N ALA A 659 6.00 2.43 18.85
CA ALA A 659 4.61 2.69 19.26
C ALA A 659 3.84 1.45 19.72
N HIS A 660 4.02 0.28 19.08
CA HIS A 660 3.37 -0.96 19.47
C HIS A 660 4.04 -1.68 20.65
N VAL A 661 5.35 -1.51 20.85
CA VAL A 661 6.14 -2.25 21.85
C VAL A 661 6.69 -1.36 22.97
N LEU A 662 6.31 -0.08 23.01
CA LEU A 662 6.79 0.89 23.98
C LEU A 662 6.57 0.40 25.42
N GLY A 663 5.42 -0.20 25.71
CA GLY A 663 5.15 -0.73 27.05
C GLY A 663 5.82 -2.06 27.35
N LEU A 664 6.56 -2.65 26.41
CA LEU A 664 7.28 -3.91 26.58
C LEU A 664 8.79 -3.71 26.75
N ILE A 665 9.32 -2.51 26.46
CA ILE A 665 10.76 -2.25 26.51
C ILE A 665 11.34 -2.57 27.89
N GLY A 666 12.63 -2.90 27.90
CA GLY A 666 13.34 -3.35 29.09
C GLY A 666 13.91 -4.76 28.91
N PRO A 667 14.50 -5.34 29.97
CA PRO A 667 15.30 -6.56 29.89
C PRO A 667 14.56 -7.79 29.33
N SER A 668 13.22 -7.81 29.41
CA SER A 668 12.40 -8.94 28.97
C SER A 668 12.08 -8.91 27.46
N PHE A 669 12.27 -7.78 26.80
CA PHE A 669 11.98 -7.59 25.38
C PHE A 669 13.16 -6.94 24.65
N GLN A 670 13.32 -5.62 24.76
CA GLN A 670 14.33 -4.89 24.00
C GLN A 670 14.75 -3.63 24.74
N GLN A 671 16.04 -3.34 24.78
CA GLN A 671 16.63 -2.16 25.41
C GLN A 671 17.19 -1.23 24.32
N PRO A 672 16.37 -0.35 23.74
CA PRO A 672 16.63 0.26 22.43
C PRO A 672 17.94 1.06 22.37
N PHE A 673 18.23 1.88 23.38
CA PHE A 673 19.45 2.68 23.42
C PHE A 673 20.72 1.86 23.68
N LEU A 674 20.62 0.82 24.51
CA LEU A 674 21.74 -0.12 24.74
C LEU A 674 22.04 -0.96 23.49
N GLU A 675 21.02 -1.23 22.68
CA GLU A 675 21.13 -2.00 21.45
C GLU A 675 21.46 -1.13 20.22
N GLY A 676 21.55 0.19 20.37
CA GLY A 676 22.10 1.09 19.34
C GLY A 676 21.12 1.98 18.59
N ALA A 677 19.89 2.18 19.08
CA ALA A 677 19.01 3.24 18.57
C ALA A 677 19.55 4.63 18.95
N ASP A 678 19.54 5.57 17.99
CA ASP A 678 19.92 6.96 18.23
C ASP A 678 18.72 7.79 18.75
N ILE A 679 17.55 7.52 18.17
CA ILE A 679 16.28 8.20 18.45
C ILE A 679 15.19 7.16 18.61
N VAL A 680 14.31 7.39 19.58
CA VAL A 680 13.11 6.60 19.75
C VAL A 680 11.88 7.48 19.63
N THR A 681 10.86 6.96 18.97
CA THR A 681 9.54 7.59 18.95
C THR A 681 8.49 6.56 19.33
N GLY A 682 7.29 7.03 19.68
CA GLY A 682 6.23 6.09 20.03
C GLY A 682 4.90 6.74 20.33
N SER A 683 3.91 5.88 20.55
CA SER A 683 2.58 6.22 21.02
C SER A 683 2.41 5.73 22.46
N THR A 684 1.85 6.55 23.33
CA THR A 684 1.72 6.26 24.77
C THR A 684 0.38 5.62 25.16
N HIS A 685 -0.30 4.93 24.24
CA HIS A 685 -1.67 4.40 24.46
C HIS A 685 -1.90 2.99 23.90
N LYS A 686 -0.83 2.26 23.57
CA LYS A 686 -0.87 0.89 23.06
C LYS A 686 -0.46 -0.09 24.16
N THR A 687 0.68 -0.78 24.02
CA THR A 687 1.24 -1.57 25.13
C THR A 687 1.63 -0.68 26.31
N PHE A 688 2.10 0.54 26.05
CA PHE A 688 2.18 1.60 27.06
C PHE A 688 0.76 2.11 27.34
N PHE A 689 0.23 1.85 28.52
CA PHE A 689 -1.19 2.04 28.85
C PHE A 689 -1.56 3.45 29.34
N GLY A 690 -0.96 4.47 28.74
CA GLY A 690 -1.19 5.88 29.03
C GLY A 690 -2.25 6.55 28.15
N THR A 691 -2.16 7.88 28.03
CA THR A 691 -3.09 8.68 27.23
C THR A 691 -2.68 8.75 25.76
N GLN A 692 -3.60 9.15 24.87
CA GLN A 692 -3.30 9.29 23.45
C GLN A 692 -2.37 10.47 23.18
N ARG A 693 -1.06 10.21 23.19
CA ARG A 693 0.02 11.17 22.89
C ARG A 693 1.14 10.52 22.08
N GLY A 694 2.12 11.32 21.67
CA GLY A 694 3.39 10.88 21.09
C GLY A 694 4.55 11.22 22.01
N ILE A 695 5.67 10.52 21.85
CA ILE A 695 6.92 10.81 22.55
C ILE A 695 8.10 10.77 21.58
N ILE A 696 9.16 11.50 21.91
CA ILE A 696 10.48 11.38 21.29
C ILE A 696 11.50 11.27 22.44
N GLY A 697 12.42 10.33 22.36
CA GLY A 697 13.50 10.17 23.34
C GLY A 697 14.86 9.99 22.66
N SER A 698 15.93 10.42 23.34
CA SER A 698 17.30 10.31 22.84
C SER A 698 18.35 10.40 23.95
N ASN A 699 19.59 10.05 23.61
CA ASN A 699 20.79 10.38 24.38
C ASN A 699 21.58 11.55 23.76
N PHE A 700 20.92 12.41 22.98
CA PHE A 700 21.49 13.62 22.39
C PHE A 700 21.44 14.81 23.37
N ASP A 701 21.90 14.60 24.59
CA ASP A 701 22.09 15.67 25.57
C ASP A 701 23.24 16.62 25.19
N GLU A 702 23.50 17.63 26.02
CA GLU A 702 24.52 18.66 25.79
C GLU A 702 25.95 18.11 25.60
N THR A 703 26.20 16.87 26.02
CA THR A 703 27.51 16.22 25.85
C THR A 703 27.66 15.51 24.51
N SER A 704 26.57 15.40 23.74
CA SER A 704 26.52 14.70 22.46
C SER A 704 26.88 15.60 21.29
N ASP A 705 27.66 15.08 20.33
CA ASP A 705 27.91 15.73 19.03
C ASP A 705 26.63 15.97 18.19
N TYR A 706 25.50 15.44 18.66
CA TYR A 706 24.19 15.54 18.02
C TYR A 706 23.21 16.41 18.81
N HIS A 707 23.67 17.14 19.83
CA HIS A 707 22.81 17.97 20.67
C HIS A 707 21.94 18.94 19.85
N GLU A 708 22.48 19.55 18.79
CA GLU A 708 21.72 20.44 17.89
C GLU A 708 20.49 19.77 17.23
N ILE A 709 20.50 18.44 17.07
CA ILE A 709 19.31 17.70 16.62
C ILE A 709 18.24 17.72 17.71
N TRP A 710 18.62 17.56 18.97
CA TRP A 710 17.70 17.62 20.10
C TRP A 710 17.09 19.02 20.26
N GLU A 711 17.91 20.07 20.20
CA GLU A 711 17.42 21.46 20.20
C GLU A 711 16.43 21.69 19.03
N ALA A 712 16.71 21.10 17.86
CA ALA A 712 15.78 21.14 16.74
C ALA A 712 14.49 20.37 17.04
N VAL A 713 14.54 19.22 17.71
CA VAL A 713 13.34 18.46 18.14
C VAL A 713 12.45 19.32 19.01
N GLU A 714 13.00 20.02 19.99
CA GLU A 714 12.23 20.90 20.88
C GLU A 714 11.59 22.06 20.10
N ARG A 715 12.37 22.76 19.26
CA ARG A 715 11.87 23.86 18.40
C ARG A 715 10.82 23.41 17.38
N ARG A 716 10.95 22.20 16.85
CA ARG A 716 10.00 21.63 15.87
C ARG A 716 8.81 20.97 16.53
N SER A 717 8.89 20.66 17.81
CA SER A 717 7.74 20.29 18.64
C SER A 717 6.92 21.53 18.98
N PHE A 718 7.53 22.53 19.63
CA PHE A 718 6.94 23.85 19.85
C PHE A 718 7.88 24.96 19.38
N PRO A 719 7.41 25.94 18.57
CA PRO A 719 6.04 26.11 18.06
C PRO A 719 5.76 25.32 16.76
N GLY A 720 6.64 24.39 16.37
CA GLY A 720 6.59 23.77 15.04
C GLY A 720 5.41 22.83 14.79
N SER A 721 5.02 22.02 15.77
CA SER A 721 3.98 20.97 15.62
C SER A 721 2.77 21.20 16.53
N VAL A 722 2.98 21.84 17.68
CA VAL A 722 1.92 22.24 18.60
C VAL A 722 2.00 23.73 18.92
N SER A 723 0.85 24.32 19.22
CA SER A 723 0.71 25.57 19.98
C SER A 723 0.60 25.15 21.45
N ASN A 724 -0.56 25.26 22.10
CA ASN A 724 -0.78 24.62 23.37
C ASN A 724 -0.80 23.09 23.22
N HIS A 725 -0.04 22.39 24.05
CA HIS A 725 -0.12 20.94 24.09
C HIS A 725 -1.23 20.52 25.07
N HIS A 726 -1.82 19.33 24.90
CA HIS A 726 -3.05 18.96 25.61
C HIS A 726 -2.80 18.65 27.10
N LEU A 727 -2.87 19.64 27.99
CA LEU A 727 -2.42 19.52 29.38
C LEU A 727 -3.19 18.48 30.21
N GLY A 728 -4.48 18.30 29.96
CA GLY A 728 -5.29 17.24 30.59
C GLY A 728 -4.70 15.86 30.33
N THR A 729 -4.51 15.49 29.05
CA THR A 729 -3.94 14.17 28.71
C THR A 729 -2.47 14.06 29.10
N LEU A 730 -1.74 15.18 29.26
CA LEU A 730 -0.38 15.18 29.81
C LEU A 730 -0.38 14.75 31.28
N LEU A 731 -1.28 15.31 32.09
CA LEU A 731 -1.43 14.94 33.49
C LEU A 731 -1.84 13.47 33.64
N GLY A 732 -2.77 13.00 32.81
CA GLY A 732 -3.10 11.57 32.73
C GLY A 732 -1.90 10.71 32.33
N LEU A 733 -1.04 11.19 31.44
CA LEU A 733 0.17 10.47 31.04
C LEU A 733 1.19 10.36 32.18
N LEU A 734 1.35 11.40 33.01
CA LEU A 734 2.21 11.35 34.19
C LEU A 734 1.81 10.21 35.14
N LEU A 735 0.51 10.10 35.45
CA LEU A 735 0.06 8.99 36.29
C LEU A 735 0.29 7.63 35.62
N ALA A 736 0.07 7.53 34.32
CA ALA A 736 0.35 6.30 33.59
C ALA A 736 1.85 5.95 33.57
N ALA A 737 2.75 6.95 33.53
CA ALA A 737 4.19 6.74 33.61
C ALA A 737 4.59 6.17 34.98
N TYR A 738 4.00 6.67 36.08
CA TYR A 738 4.18 6.05 37.40
C TYR A 738 3.73 4.59 37.43
N GLU A 739 2.54 4.29 36.88
CA GLU A 739 2.04 2.91 36.79
C GLU A 739 2.99 2.05 35.92
N MET A 740 3.44 2.54 34.77
CA MET A 740 4.35 1.83 33.87
C MET A 740 5.70 1.52 34.53
N ASN A 741 6.30 2.50 35.22
CA ASN A 741 7.56 2.30 35.96
C ASN A 741 7.38 1.31 37.12
N ALA A 742 6.25 1.35 37.84
CA ALA A 742 5.98 0.41 38.94
C ALA A 742 5.87 -1.05 38.48
N PHE A 743 5.46 -1.30 37.23
CA PHE A 743 5.25 -2.64 36.69
C PHE A 743 6.18 -3.01 35.52
N ALA A 744 7.27 -2.25 35.31
CA ALA A 744 8.17 -2.40 34.16
C ALA A 744 8.81 -3.80 34.07
N ASP A 745 8.97 -4.50 35.20
CA ASP A 745 9.56 -5.85 35.23
C ASP A 745 8.56 -6.99 35.06
N GLU A 746 7.28 -6.77 35.39
CA GLU A 746 6.26 -7.82 35.46
C GLU A 746 5.32 -7.81 34.25
N TYR A 747 4.83 -6.63 33.88
CA TYR A 747 3.84 -6.49 32.81
C TYR A 747 4.36 -6.96 31.44
N PRO A 748 5.58 -6.58 30.99
CA PRO A 748 6.12 -7.08 29.73
C PRO A 748 6.27 -8.61 29.72
N LYS A 749 6.80 -9.20 30.81
CA LYS A 749 6.99 -10.65 30.93
C LYS A 749 5.67 -11.40 30.79
N GLN A 750 4.65 -10.98 31.55
CA GLN A 750 3.34 -11.62 31.48
C GLN A 750 2.68 -11.43 30.12
N THR A 751 2.78 -10.24 29.52
CA THR A 751 2.18 -9.96 28.22
C THR A 751 2.77 -10.84 27.12
N ILE A 752 4.09 -11.03 27.11
CA ILE A 752 4.77 -11.91 26.15
C ILE A 752 4.42 -13.38 26.41
N ALA A 753 4.41 -13.82 27.67
CA ALA A 753 4.03 -15.18 28.04
C ALA A 753 2.58 -15.51 27.59
N ASN A 754 1.64 -14.59 27.85
CA ASN A 754 0.25 -14.70 27.41
C ASN A 754 0.14 -14.79 25.88
N ALA A 755 0.89 -13.97 25.13
CA ALA A 755 0.85 -13.99 23.67
C ALA A 755 1.35 -15.33 23.10
N LYS A 756 2.45 -15.86 23.64
CA LYS A 756 2.97 -17.19 23.27
C LYS A 756 1.98 -18.31 23.57
N ALA A 757 1.43 -18.32 24.79
CA ALA A 757 0.43 -19.31 25.20
C ALA A 757 -0.83 -19.24 24.33
N PHE A 758 -1.31 -18.02 24.04
CA PHE A 758 -2.46 -17.80 23.17
C PHE A 758 -2.21 -18.32 21.75
N ALA A 759 -1.06 -17.99 21.15
CA ALA A 759 -0.67 -18.49 19.83
C ALA A 759 -0.62 -20.03 19.77
N GLN A 760 0.02 -20.65 20.75
CA GLN A 760 0.12 -22.11 20.85
C GLN A 760 -1.26 -22.78 21.03
N CYS A 761 -2.14 -22.19 21.84
CA CYS A 761 -3.49 -22.71 22.05
C CYS A 761 -4.39 -22.53 20.82
N LEU A 762 -4.30 -21.41 20.11
CA LEU A 762 -5.02 -21.21 18.84
C LEU A 762 -4.58 -22.26 17.82
N LYS A 763 -3.26 -22.54 17.76
CA LYS A 763 -2.72 -23.58 16.90
C LYS A 763 -3.23 -24.97 17.28
N SER A 764 -3.23 -25.33 18.56
CA SER A 764 -3.72 -26.63 19.02
C SER A 764 -5.22 -26.82 18.78
N CYS A 765 -5.99 -25.73 18.74
CA CYS A 765 -7.40 -25.72 18.34
C CYS A 765 -7.62 -25.80 16.82
N GLY A 766 -6.57 -25.89 16.01
CA GLY A 766 -6.65 -26.09 14.56
C GLY A 766 -6.63 -24.81 13.72
N LEU A 767 -6.42 -23.64 14.32
CA LEU A 767 -6.25 -22.39 13.57
C LEU A 767 -4.85 -22.30 12.95
N GLN A 768 -4.74 -21.55 11.85
CA GLN A 768 -3.45 -21.22 11.25
C GLN A 768 -2.89 -19.97 11.94
N VAL A 769 -1.75 -20.13 12.60
CA VAL A 769 -1.05 -19.08 13.35
C VAL A 769 0.25 -18.77 12.62
N GLU A 770 0.48 -17.50 12.34
CA GLU A 770 1.69 -17.02 11.67
C GLU A 770 2.83 -16.86 12.67
N GLY A 771 4.07 -17.01 12.19
CA GLY A 771 5.28 -16.90 12.99
C GLY A 771 5.97 -18.24 13.25
N ASP A 772 7.13 -18.20 13.90
CA ASP A 772 7.98 -19.36 14.13
C ASP A 772 7.52 -20.19 15.35
N PRO A 773 7.06 -21.44 15.17
CA PRO A 773 6.64 -22.29 16.28
C PRO A 773 7.76 -22.56 17.31
N GLN A 774 9.04 -22.51 16.91
CA GLN A 774 10.17 -22.82 17.81
C GLN A 774 10.32 -21.81 18.94
N ILE A 775 9.89 -20.56 18.74
CA ILE A 775 9.91 -19.50 19.75
C ILE A 775 8.55 -19.24 20.41
N GLY A 776 7.52 -20.01 20.01
CA GLY A 776 6.13 -19.79 20.42
C GLY A 776 5.37 -18.79 19.54
N TYR A 777 5.72 -18.68 18.25
CA TYR A 777 5.13 -17.83 17.20
C TYR A 777 5.40 -16.33 17.29
N THR A 778 5.59 -15.79 18.50
CA THR A 778 5.76 -14.35 18.72
C THR A 778 6.70 -14.07 19.88
N GLU A 779 7.43 -12.97 19.81
CA GLU A 779 8.23 -12.39 20.89
C GLU A 779 7.60 -11.12 21.47
N THR A 780 6.42 -10.72 20.96
CA THR A 780 5.74 -9.48 21.33
C THR A 780 4.40 -9.77 22.00
N HIS A 781 3.54 -8.76 22.11
CA HIS A 781 2.16 -8.90 22.56
C HIS A 781 1.18 -9.35 21.47
N GLN A 782 1.62 -9.46 20.22
CA GLN A 782 0.75 -9.73 19.06
C GLN A 782 0.72 -11.20 18.68
N VAL A 783 -0.44 -11.65 18.22
CA VAL A 783 -0.63 -12.95 17.57
C VAL A 783 -1.37 -12.74 16.25
N LEU A 784 -0.86 -13.34 15.19
CA LEU A 784 -1.42 -13.24 13.84
C LEU A 784 -2.07 -14.57 13.45
N LEU A 785 -3.29 -14.49 12.91
CA LEU A 785 -4.04 -15.64 12.42
C LEU A 785 -4.28 -15.52 10.93
N ARG A 786 -4.10 -16.61 10.19
CA ARG A 786 -4.57 -16.73 8.80
C ARG A 786 -5.94 -17.39 8.77
N VAL A 787 -6.90 -16.71 8.16
CA VAL A 787 -8.32 -17.11 8.12
C VAL A 787 -8.84 -17.36 6.69
N GLY A 788 -7.96 -17.23 5.69
CA GLY A 788 -8.22 -17.47 4.28
C GLY A 788 -8.34 -16.18 3.48
N TYR A 789 -7.92 -16.23 2.23
CA TYR A 789 -7.82 -15.07 1.33
C TYR A 789 -9.15 -14.31 1.19
N GLY A 790 -9.13 -13.00 1.39
CA GLY A 790 -10.32 -12.14 1.36
C GLY A 790 -11.34 -12.36 2.49
N ARG A 791 -11.05 -13.22 3.48
CA ARG A 791 -11.99 -13.55 4.57
C ARG A 791 -11.78 -12.75 5.85
N GLY A 792 -10.68 -12.01 5.97
CA GLY A 792 -10.33 -11.23 7.16
C GLY A 792 -11.50 -10.36 7.68
N PRO A 793 -12.10 -9.47 6.84
CA PRO A 793 -13.20 -8.61 7.25
C PRO A 793 -14.44 -9.37 7.74
N GLU A 794 -14.80 -10.46 7.06
CA GLU A 794 -15.95 -11.31 7.39
C GLU A 794 -15.76 -11.98 8.76
N ILE A 795 -14.59 -12.58 8.99
CA ILE A 795 -14.29 -13.26 10.25
C ILE A 795 -14.13 -12.26 11.41
N ALA A 796 -13.53 -11.08 11.19
CA ALA A 796 -13.46 -10.02 12.19
C ALA A 796 -14.86 -9.58 12.62
N ARG A 797 -15.80 -9.40 11.67
CA ARG A 797 -17.20 -9.06 11.97
C ARG A 797 -17.90 -10.17 12.76
N ARG A 798 -17.67 -11.42 12.37
CA ARG A 798 -18.23 -12.59 13.06
C ARG A 798 -17.76 -12.68 14.51
N LEU A 799 -16.49 -12.39 14.78
CA LEU A 799 -15.95 -12.30 16.14
C LEU A 799 -16.59 -11.12 16.91
N GLU A 800 -16.73 -9.96 16.26
CA GLU A 800 -17.38 -8.78 16.86
C GLU A 800 -18.84 -9.05 17.27
N ASP A 801 -19.60 -9.75 16.43
CA ASP A 801 -20.99 -10.14 16.74
C ASP A 801 -21.09 -11.05 17.98
N ASN A 802 -19.98 -11.72 18.33
CA ASN A 802 -19.81 -12.55 19.52
C ASN A 802 -19.03 -11.85 20.65
N ASN A 803 -18.86 -10.53 20.58
CA ASN A 803 -18.13 -9.70 21.56
C ASN A 803 -16.63 -10.02 21.70
N ILE A 804 -15.97 -10.47 20.63
CA ILE A 804 -14.50 -10.54 20.56
C ILE A 804 -14.04 -9.54 19.51
N ILE A 805 -13.27 -8.52 19.91
CA ILE A 805 -12.89 -7.43 19.01
C ILE A 805 -11.44 -7.60 18.57
N VAL A 806 -11.25 -7.75 17.27
CA VAL A 806 -9.96 -7.88 16.59
C VAL A 806 -9.91 -6.88 15.44
N ASN A 807 -8.75 -6.73 14.78
CA ASN A 807 -8.70 -6.08 13.47
C ASN A 807 -8.30 -7.09 12.40
N TYR A 808 -8.96 -7.07 11.25
CA TYR A 808 -8.45 -7.77 10.07
C TYR A 808 -7.17 -7.06 9.58
N GLN A 809 -6.29 -7.82 8.93
CA GLN A 809 -4.95 -7.38 8.57
C GLN A 809 -4.54 -8.02 7.24
N ALA A 810 -4.04 -7.22 6.30
CA ALA A 810 -3.35 -7.76 5.14
C ALA A 810 -2.03 -8.40 5.61
N LEU A 811 -1.86 -9.68 5.29
CA LEU A 811 -0.63 -10.43 5.54
C LEU A 811 0.39 -10.15 4.42
N PRO A 812 1.68 -10.52 4.60
CA PRO A 812 2.75 -10.15 3.67
C PRO A 812 2.56 -10.59 2.21
N ASP A 813 1.71 -11.59 1.98
CA ASP A 813 1.36 -12.13 0.67
C ASP A 813 0.05 -11.55 0.08
N ASP A 814 -0.67 -10.72 0.82
CA ASP A 814 -1.91 -10.07 0.35
C ASP A 814 -1.63 -8.77 -0.42
N GLU A 815 -2.47 -8.48 -1.41
CA GLU A 815 -2.37 -7.27 -2.25
C GLU A 815 -2.89 -6.00 -1.56
N GLY A 816 -3.63 -6.14 -0.47
CA GLY A 816 -4.16 -5.02 0.29
C GLY A 816 -5.21 -5.41 1.32
N PHE A 817 -5.68 -4.43 2.10
CA PHE A 817 -6.60 -4.64 3.22
C PHE A 817 -7.94 -5.25 2.82
N THR A 818 -8.44 -4.98 1.61
CA THR A 818 -9.71 -5.53 1.12
C THR A 818 -9.60 -7.02 0.79
N ALA A 819 -8.39 -7.49 0.47
CA ALA A 819 -8.08 -8.90 0.22
C ALA A 819 -7.49 -9.61 1.44
N SER A 820 -7.52 -8.96 2.61
CA SER A 820 -6.93 -9.44 3.86
C SER A 820 -7.28 -10.90 4.14
N SER A 821 -6.22 -11.70 4.26
CA SER A 821 -6.29 -13.11 4.62
C SER A 821 -6.07 -13.36 6.12
N GLY A 822 -5.75 -12.32 6.88
CA GLY A 822 -5.38 -12.43 8.28
C GLY A 822 -6.21 -11.63 9.27
N LEU A 823 -6.11 -12.03 10.53
CA LEU A 823 -6.50 -11.26 11.69
C LEU A 823 -5.26 -10.92 12.50
N ARG A 824 -5.21 -9.69 13.02
CA ARG A 824 -4.19 -9.26 13.96
C ARG A 824 -4.83 -9.09 15.33
N THR A 825 -4.25 -9.79 16.30
CA THR A 825 -4.71 -9.78 17.70
C THR A 825 -3.58 -9.37 18.64
N GLY A 826 -3.92 -8.86 19.82
CA GLY A 826 -2.99 -8.57 20.89
C GLY A 826 -3.60 -8.84 22.25
N VAL A 827 -2.77 -9.30 23.18
CA VAL A 827 -3.21 -9.77 24.51
C VAL A 827 -3.15 -8.69 25.60
N GLN A 828 -2.48 -7.58 25.34
CA GLN A 828 -2.06 -6.55 26.29
C GLN A 828 -3.20 -5.95 27.13
N GLU A 829 -4.37 -5.71 26.53
CA GLU A 829 -5.51 -5.16 27.28
C GLU A 829 -6.07 -6.18 28.26
N MET A 830 -6.25 -7.42 27.82
CA MET A 830 -6.79 -8.46 28.67
C MET A 830 -5.80 -8.96 29.72
N THR A 831 -4.49 -8.94 29.43
CA THR A 831 -3.45 -9.09 30.44
C THR A 831 -3.62 -8.03 31.54
N ARG A 832 -3.96 -6.78 31.17
CA ARG A 832 -4.19 -5.71 32.15
C ARG A 832 -5.37 -5.97 33.10
N PHE A 833 -6.34 -6.73 32.61
CA PHE A 833 -7.52 -7.20 33.35
C PHE A 833 -7.30 -8.55 34.05
N GLY A 834 -6.05 -9.00 34.16
CA GLY A 834 -5.66 -10.16 34.96
C GLY A 834 -5.69 -11.50 34.23
N MET A 835 -6.01 -11.54 32.93
CA MET A 835 -5.92 -12.80 32.18
C MET A 835 -4.48 -13.34 32.15
N LYS A 836 -4.35 -14.64 32.34
CA LYS A 836 -3.10 -15.42 32.30
C LYS A 836 -3.15 -16.46 31.18
N GLU A 837 -2.10 -17.25 31.05
CA GLU A 837 -1.87 -18.21 29.98
C GLU A 837 -3.03 -19.20 29.80
N GLU A 838 -3.54 -19.76 30.91
CA GLU A 838 -4.67 -20.71 30.89
C GLU A 838 -5.97 -20.06 30.39
N ASP A 839 -6.23 -18.80 30.75
CA ASP A 839 -7.41 -18.06 30.33
C ASP A 839 -7.39 -17.78 28.82
N PHE A 840 -6.20 -17.48 28.27
CA PHE A 840 -6.02 -17.38 26.83
C PHE A 840 -6.17 -18.72 26.11
N GLY A 841 -5.87 -19.84 26.78
CA GLY A 841 -6.17 -21.19 26.30
C GLY A 841 -7.67 -21.44 26.15
N GLU A 842 -8.46 -21.09 27.16
CA GLU A 842 -9.93 -21.19 27.10
C GLU A 842 -10.51 -20.27 26.00
N LEU A 843 -10.03 -19.03 25.92
CA LEU A 843 -10.43 -18.08 24.87
C LEU A 843 -10.11 -18.59 23.46
N ALA A 844 -8.95 -19.22 23.26
CA ALA A 844 -8.55 -19.79 21.98
C ALA A 844 -9.56 -20.86 21.50
N GLY A 845 -10.07 -21.70 22.40
CA GLY A 845 -11.12 -22.67 22.10
C GLY A 845 -12.42 -22.02 21.64
N ILE A 846 -12.88 -20.97 22.34
CA ILE A 846 -14.08 -20.21 21.95
C ILE A 846 -13.90 -19.57 20.57
N MET A 847 -12.74 -18.94 20.33
CA MET A 847 -12.44 -18.33 19.03
C MET A 847 -12.39 -19.36 17.90
N ALA A 848 -11.77 -20.53 18.13
CA ALA A 848 -11.72 -21.59 17.14
C ALA A 848 -13.13 -22.09 16.75
N ASP A 849 -14.05 -22.23 17.71
CA ASP A 849 -15.44 -22.58 17.43
C ASP A 849 -16.16 -21.51 16.59
N ILE A 850 -15.94 -20.22 16.86
CA ILE A 850 -16.55 -19.13 16.08
C ILE A 850 -15.99 -19.11 14.65
N ILE A 851 -14.66 -19.21 14.51
CA ILE A 851 -13.95 -19.08 13.23
C ILE A 851 -14.17 -20.31 12.35
N LEU A 852 -13.92 -21.51 12.88
CA LEU A 852 -13.94 -22.75 12.10
C LEU A 852 -15.34 -23.35 11.97
N ARG A 853 -16.19 -23.20 12.98
CA ARG A 853 -17.51 -23.87 13.06
C ARG A 853 -18.69 -22.91 12.97
N SER A 854 -18.45 -21.60 12.84
CA SER A 854 -19.51 -20.57 12.79
C SER A 854 -20.44 -20.60 14.02
N ARG A 855 -19.95 -21.05 15.18
CA ARG A 855 -20.73 -21.12 16.42
C ARG A 855 -21.06 -19.70 16.91
N SER A 856 -22.30 -19.47 17.32
CA SER A 856 -22.65 -18.27 18.10
C SER A 856 -22.33 -18.53 19.58
N ALA A 857 -21.43 -17.72 20.13
CA ALA A 857 -20.88 -17.86 21.48
C ALA A 857 -20.98 -16.57 22.32
N LYS A 858 -21.78 -15.58 21.90
CA LYS A 858 -21.89 -14.27 22.57
C LYS A 858 -22.10 -14.35 24.09
N GLU A 859 -23.07 -15.16 24.55
CA GLU A 859 -23.35 -15.29 25.99
C GLU A 859 -22.24 -16.01 26.76
N GLU A 860 -21.54 -16.93 26.10
CA GLU A 860 -20.37 -17.60 26.66
C GLU A 860 -19.20 -16.62 26.80
N VAL A 861 -18.95 -15.78 25.79
CA VAL A 861 -17.95 -14.71 25.84
C VAL A 861 -18.27 -13.70 26.94
N ILE A 862 -19.54 -13.33 27.12
CA ILE A 862 -19.96 -12.44 28.23
C ILE A 862 -19.66 -13.08 29.59
N ARG A 863 -20.01 -14.36 29.78
CA ARG A 863 -19.69 -15.10 31.03
C ARG A 863 -18.18 -15.18 31.25
N PHE A 864 -17.42 -15.55 30.22
CA PHE A 864 -15.96 -15.59 30.26
C PHE A 864 -15.38 -14.23 30.68
N ARG A 865 -15.80 -13.15 30.01
CA ARG A 865 -15.34 -11.78 30.26
C ARG A 865 -15.67 -11.28 31.67
N SER A 866 -16.77 -11.76 32.27
CA SER A 866 -17.21 -11.34 33.61
C SER A 866 -16.21 -11.69 34.73
N ARG A 867 -15.31 -12.65 34.50
CA ARG A 867 -14.23 -13.01 35.44
C ARG A 867 -13.12 -11.94 35.52
N PHE A 868 -13.01 -11.06 34.52
CA PHE A 868 -11.85 -10.17 34.35
C PHE A 868 -12.22 -8.67 34.41
N THR A 869 -13.22 -8.26 35.18
CA THR A 869 -13.69 -6.85 35.16
C THR A 869 -12.85 -5.88 36.00
N ARG A 870 -11.91 -6.38 36.80
CA ARG A 870 -10.99 -5.61 37.64
C ARG A 870 -9.63 -5.50 36.94
N MET A 871 -9.01 -4.33 37.03
CA MET A 871 -7.70 -4.04 36.44
C MET A 871 -6.59 -4.26 37.48
N GLU A 872 -5.48 -4.89 37.08
CA GLU A 872 -4.38 -5.30 37.98
C GLU A 872 -3.17 -4.36 37.90
N TYR A 873 -2.66 -4.08 36.70
CA TYR A 873 -1.48 -3.22 36.47
C TYR A 873 -1.86 -1.73 36.50
N CYS A 874 -2.35 -1.29 37.65
CA CYS A 874 -2.64 0.09 38.02
C CYS A 874 -2.59 0.24 39.55
N LEU A 875 -2.83 1.44 40.07
CA LEU A 875 -3.02 1.60 41.51
C LEU A 875 -4.18 0.69 42.00
N PRO A 876 -4.00 -0.13 43.07
CA PRO A 876 -5.05 -1.01 43.55
C PRO A 876 -6.34 -0.27 43.89
N GLU A 877 -7.49 -0.86 43.55
CA GLU A 877 -8.82 -0.24 43.70
C GLU A 877 -9.06 0.34 45.10
N GLU A 878 -8.63 -0.35 46.15
CA GLU A 878 -8.76 0.09 47.55
C GLU A 878 -8.04 1.43 47.83
N LYS A 879 -6.93 1.69 47.14
CA LYS A 879 -6.17 2.93 47.22
C LYS A 879 -6.66 3.97 46.20
N ALA A 880 -7.11 3.53 45.03
CA ALA A 880 -7.54 4.42 43.96
C ALA A 880 -8.92 5.01 44.21
N ARG A 881 -9.86 4.25 44.78
CA ARG A 881 -11.26 4.65 44.92
C ARG A 881 -11.47 5.91 45.76
N PRO A 882 -10.84 6.10 46.93
CA PRO A 882 -10.98 7.35 47.68
C PRO A 882 -10.54 8.58 46.87
N LEU A 883 -9.42 8.46 46.13
CA LEU A 883 -8.89 9.52 45.27
C LEU A 883 -9.82 9.84 44.10
N ILE A 884 -10.42 8.80 43.49
CA ILE A 884 -11.41 8.96 42.41
C ILE A 884 -12.64 9.71 42.93
N GLU A 885 -13.18 9.29 44.08
CA GLU A 885 -14.37 9.91 44.67
C GLU A 885 -14.12 11.37 45.07
N GLU A 886 -12.93 11.67 45.60
CA GLU A 886 -12.50 13.03 45.91
C GLU A 886 -12.36 13.89 44.64
N LEU A 887 -11.62 13.42 43.64
CA LEU A 887 -11.42 14.15 42.40
C LEU A 887 -12.74 14.34 41.61
N LEU A 888 -13.62 13.34 41.60
CA LEU A 888 -14.95 13.46 40.97
C LEU A 888 -15.79 14.55 41.62
N LYS A 889 -15.77 14.68 42.96
CA LYS A 889 -16.49 15.75 43.65
C LYS A 889 -16.01 17.12 43.18
N VAL A 890 -14.69 17.32 43.10
CA VAL A 890 -14.11 18.59 42.64
C VAL A 890 -14.40 18.88 41.17
N VAL A 891 -14.33 17.86 40.29
CA VAL A 891 -14.59 18.03 38.84
C VAL A 891 -16.06 18.34 38.56
N MET A 892 -16.99 17.81 39.36
CA MET A 892 -18.43 18.01 39.15
C MET A 892 -19.00 19.28 39.80
N GLY A 893 -18.28 19.91 40.72
CA GLY A 893 -18.71 21.10 41.46
C GLY A 893 -19.27 20.78 42.83
#